data_AF-A0A848B7B2-F1
#
_entry.id   AF-A0A848B7B2-F1
#
_cell.length_a   1.000
_cell.length_b   1.000
_cell.length_c   1.000
_cell.angle_alpha   90.00
_cell.angle_beta   90.00
_cell.angle_gamma   90.00
#
_symmetry.space_group_name_H-M   'P 1'
#
loop_
_entity.id
_entity.type
_entity.pdbx_description
1 polymer ?
#
loop_
_entity_poly.entity_id
_entity_poly.type
_entity_poly.pdbx_seq_one_letter_code
_entity_poly.pdbx_strand_id
1 'polypeptide(L)'
;MTRRRARQRRAQEVCTQEVSAEEGHGVYRLTRARRRACRIRRARAALVRRGALLLSVSGVCLMRAALAAAAAHEVMHEMTGEVQALRDARTQLADYHAAQRNLREARKGVQAAQENLAAAQAGKREAAQALADARQNLAASREALREAQQALAAARAVAAEKSQAAQSAQQAVADYAPEVEALRSDAAAAAAESARVEGAYEAAAAAAQAAMQRDREAAVAAACEAVGYEQRRLEEAQRLADEALAAMPDRMEEVESSYRGWLDALDASLDASEAALSDAEAQLDDLMSAAEDAAMEAADAQQEVAQAEAEAAQAAAEAEQQEKEEAAAEDDVREAEDWAREAAADLVSAQAWEREAAEQVAHFGEGEGVQAGFEYYSWRGRRAGHQLYLPLSYFASRRQDGHMVDFSLSAGRVASDSGYAGGHVSGFTDTVLGITLHGDHPRDSVRYHFTLNVPTGESRVYQSAVLPEGVAAMTSFGAGWEYIPAVEWLHHFTERDSLDAMLSCAWRAAYDYARESPSAAVHPGTQLAEEVSYQHIGERQQTRIGLRHSSTAMARQDTFDYDGWLQGGMEGTVPVSGETRYREGETWGLRWLSNRKIAPRDEYFHCLAFDFTNAVHGYDAGKVYEQFASVGVRHTVTPQLHWQAVASYQHVSAGSSDIERRLLTRGEEVGDDLMNGGWSRFGLLARLTWQPRPEEQLTFSLERYVRRDEASVGYHGWGMALWYSRSL
;
A
#
# COMPACT_ATOMS: atom_id res chain seq x y z
N MET A 1 -17.36 9.85 -16.59
CA MET A 1 -16.55 10.05 -15.34
C MET A 1 -17.22 9.53 -14.06
N THR A 2 -18.52 9.21 -14.05
CA THR A 2 -19.29 8.84 -12.83
C THR A 2 -19.16 7.36 -12.40
N ARG A 3 -19.04 6.41 -13.33
CA ARG A 3 -18.85 4.96 -12.99
C ARG A 3 -17.47 4.62 -12.42
N ARG A 4 -16.42 5.35 -12.80
CA ARG A 4 -15.04 5.14 -12.31
C ARG A 4 -14.87 5.66 -10.87
N ARG A 5 -15.53 6.78 -10.52
CA ARG A 5 -15.60 7.32 -9.16
C ARG A 5 -16.47 6.45 -8.23
N ALA A 6 -17.55 5.85 -8.74
CA ALA A 6 -18.38 4.91 -7.98
C ALA A 6 -17.64 3.59 -7.66
N ARG A 7 -16.84 3.05 -8.60
CA ARG A 7 -15.95 1.90 -8.35
C ARG A 7 -14.83 2.22 -7.37
N GLN A 8 -14.25 3.42 -7.44
CA GLN A 8 -13.26 3.88 -6.45
C GLN A 8 -13.86 4.05 -5.05
N ARG A 9 -15.11 4.54 -4.93
CA ARG A 9 -15.80 4.62 -3.64
C ARG A 9 -16.14 3.25 -3.07
N ARG A 10 -16.66 2.31 -3.86
CA ARG A 10 -16.89 0.93 -3.41
C ARG A 10 -15.59 0.23 -2.99
N ALA A 11 -14.48 0.44 -3.70
CA ALA A 11 -13.17 -0.10 -3.31
C ALA A 11 -12.61 0.55 -2.02
N GLN A 12 -12.97 1.80 -1.72
CA GLN A 12 -12.64 2.47 -0.46
C GLN A 12 -13.52 2.00 0.69
N GLU A 13 -14.81 1.78 0.45
CA GLU A 13 -15.81 1.31 1.43
C GLU A 13 -15.53 -0.13 1.89
N VAL A 14 -15.05 -1.01 0.98
CA VAL A 14 -14.62 -2.37 1.31
C VAL A 14 -13.37 -2.39 2.23
N CYS A 15 -12.54 -1.34 2.23
CA CYS A 15 -11.40 -1.23 3.15
C CYS A 15 -11.74 -0.58 4.52
N THR A 16 -13.02 -0.29 4.81
CA THR A 16 -13.45 0.39 6.05
C THR A 16 -14.38 -0.42 6.96
N GLN A 17 -14.86 -1.60 6.55
CA GLN A 17 -15.68 -2.45 7.43
C GLN A 17 -14.80 -3.34 8.32
N GLU A 18 -14.51 -2.88 9.53
CA GLU A 18 -14.17 -3.75 10.67
C GLU A 18 -15.40 -3.95 11.56
N VAL A 19 -15.89 -5.20 11.57
CA VAL A 19 -16.39 -6.00 12.68
C VAL A 19 -17.52 -5.42 13.55
N SER A 20 -18.74 -5.91 13.30
CA SER A 20 -19.70 -6.25 14.37
C SER A 20 -20.03 -7.72 14.18
N ALA A 21 -19.80 -8.52 15.21
CA ALA A 21 -19.95 -9.97 15.19
C ALA A 21 -21.40 -10.33 15.54
N GLU A 22 -22.04 -11.15 14.73
CA GLU A 22 -23.10 -12.08 15.12
C GLU A 22 -23.18 -13.21 14.10
N GLU A 23 -23.66 -14.36 14.56
CA GLU A 23 -23.23 -15.70 14.19
C GLU A 23 -23.80 -16.23 12.86
N GLY A 24 -23.07 -17.19 12.26
CA GLY A 24 -23.63 -18.19 11.35
C GLY A 24 -23.75 -17.77 9.88
N HIS A 25 -22.63 -17.70 9.15
CA HIS A 25 -22.43 -18.07 7.74
C HIS A 25 -20.99 -17.67 7.38
N GLY A 26 -20.33 -18.45 6.51
CA GLY A 26 -18.91 -18.28 6.14
C GLY A 26 -18.64 -16.93 5.45
N VAL A 27 -18.49 -15.86 6.23
CA VAL A 27 -18.08 -14.56 5.71
C VAL A 27 -16.56 -14.55 5.62
N TYR A 28 -16.05 -14.62 4.38
CA TYR A 28 -14.63 -14.50 4.05
C TYR A 28 -14.04 -13.22 4.67
N ARG A 29 -13.35 -13.39 5.80
CA ARG A 29 -12.48 -12.35 6.38
C ARG A 29 -11.48 -11.94 5.31
N LEU A 30 -11.42 -10.64 4.99
CA LEU A 30 -10.33 -10.03 4.21
C LEU A 30 -8.99 -10.68 4.60
N THR A 31 -8.41 -11.46 3.69
CA THR A 31 -7.15 -12.17 3.93
C THR A 31 -6.07 -11.16 4.32
N ARG A 32 -5.13 -11.56 5.18
CA ARG A 32 -4.05 -10.68 5.67
C ARG A 32 -3.29 -9.99 4.51
N ALA A 33 -3.21 -10.66 3.35
CA ALA A 33 -2.63 -10.14 2.11
C ALA A 33 -3.40 -8.94 1.53
N ARG A 34 -4.74 -9.03 1.42
CA ARG A 34 -5.59 -7.94 0.91
C ARG A 34 -5.57 -6.70 1.80
N ARG A 35 -5.45 -6.89 3.14
CA ARG A 35 -5.24 -5.78 4.09
C ARG A 35 -3.87 -5.12 3.94
N ARG A 36 -2.81 -5.90 3.66
CA ARG A 36 -1.46 -5.35 3.37
C ARG A 36 -1.46 -4.54 2.07
N ALA A 37 -2.09 -5.04 1.00
CA ALA A 37 -2.23 -4.31 -0.27
C ALA A 37 -2.97 -2.97 -0.12
N CYS A 38 -4.04 -2.92 0.69
CA CYS A 38 -4.76 -1.68 0.94
C CYS A 38 -3.94 -0.67 1.78
N ARG A 39 -3.10 -1.14 2.72
CA ARG A 39 -2.13 -0.29 3.45
C ARG A 39 -1.05 0.27 2.54
N ILE A 40 -0.54 -0.51 1.58
CA ILE A 40 0.45 -0.07 0.59
C ILE A 40 -0.15 1.00 -0.34
N ARG A 41 -1.39 0.83 -0.80
CA ARG A 41 -2.12 1.87 -1.56
C ARG A 41 -2.26 3.19 -0.78
N ARG A 42 -2.54 3.11 0.53
CA ARG A 42 -2.58 4.30 1.41
C ARG A 42 -1.20 4.94 1.60
N ALA A 43 -0.15 4.14 1.78
CA ALA A 43 1.23 4.64 1.90
C ALA A 43 1.70 5.33 0.62
N ARG A 44 1.42 4.74 -0.56
CA ARG A 44 1.69 5.32 -1.88
C ARG A 44 0.96 6.66 -2.06
N ALA A 45 -0.32 6.74 -1.69
CA ALA A 45 -1.08 8.00 -1.76
C ALA A 45 -0.58 9.10 -0.80
N ALA A 46 0.01 8.71 0.33
CA ALA A 46 0.64 9.63 1.27
C ALA A 46 2.02 10.12 0.81
N LEU A 47 2.80 9.26 0.13
CA LEU A 47 4.12 9.61 -0.43
C LEU A 47 4.04 10.39 -1.74
N VAL A 48 3.11 10.07 -2.65
CA VAL A 48 2.91 10.85 -3.89
C VAL A 48 2.48 12.29 -3.58
N ARG A 49 1.84 12.55 -2.43
CA ARG A 49 1.57 13.92 -1.95
C ARG A 49 2.80 14.65 -1.38
N ARG A 50 3.90 13.94 -1.14
CA ARG A 50 5.19 14.48 -0.65
C ARG A 50 6.31 14.42 -1.70
N GLY A 51 6.11 13.70 -2.81
CA GLY A 51 7.06 13.51 -3.89
C GLY A 51 7.07 14.64 -4.92
N ALA A 52 7.28 15.86 -4.44
CA ALA A 52 7.77 16.96 -5.26
C ALA A 52 9.06 17.48 -4.61
N LEU A 53 10.05 16.58 -4.51
CA LEU A 53 11.39 16.91 -4.04
C LEU A 53 12.18 17.38 -5.26
N LEU A 54 11.86 18.61 -5.69
CA LEU A 54 12.65 19.31 -6.68
C LEU A 54 13.73 20.10 -5.95
N LEU A 55 14.94 19.70 -6.28
CA LEU A 55 16.22 20.18 -5.83
C LEU A 55 16.27 21.70 -5.76
N SER A 56 16.54 22.25 -4.58
CA SER A 56 17.22 23.54 -4.48
C SER A 56 18.67 23.34 -4.95
N VAL A 57 18.87 23.27 -6.28
CA VAL A 57 20.20 23.31 -6.92
C VAL A 57 20.87 24.68 -6.68
N SER A 58 20.13 25.64 -6.12
CA SER A 58 20.61 26.98 -5.75
C SER A 58 21.77 27.00 -4.72
N GLY A 59 22.07 25.91 -4.02
CA GLY A 59 22.98 25.91 -2.87
C GLY A 59 24.42 25.43 -3.10
N VAL A 60 24.71 24.67 -4.16
CA VAL A 60 26.05 24.05 -4.36
C VAL A 60 26.76 24.55 -5.62
N CYS A 61 26.03 25.11 -6.59
CA CYS A 61 26.62 25.79 -7.75
C CYS A 61 26.98 27.27 -7.49
N LEU A 62 27.20 27.67 -6.23
CA LEU A 62 28.21 28.70 -6.01
C LEU A 62 29.53 27.95 -6.05
N MET A 63 30.07 27.77 -7.27
CA MET A 63 31.52 27.74 -7.42
C MET A 63 32.02 28.85 -6.50
N ARG A 64 32.67 28.49 -5.39
CA ARG A 64 33.40 29.45 -4.57
C ARG A 64 34.17 30.25 -5.59
N ALA A 65 33.84 31.54 -5.74
CA ALA A 65 34.50 32.40 -6.69
C ALA A 65 35.98 32.28 -6.36
N ALA A 66 36.69 31.49 -7.16
CA ALA A 66 38.07 31.19 -6.92
C ALA A 66 38.78 32.50 -7.19
N LEU A 67 39.32 33.06 -6.12
CA LEU A 67 40.27 34.16 -6.10
C LEU A 67 39.72 35.52 -6.56
N ALA A 68 38.97 36.18 -5.67
CA ALA A 68 39.14 37.63 -5.50
C ALA A 68 40.09 37.85 -4.31
N ALA A 69 41.37 38.10 -4.59
CA ALA A 69 42.24 38.75 -3.61
C ALA A 69 41.62 40.12 -3.31
N ALA A 70 41.26 40.39 -2.06
CA ALA A 70 40.79 41.69 -1.57
C ALA A 70 39.43 42.20 -2.14
N ALA A 71 38.37 41.40 -2.09
CA ALA A 71 37.01 41.96 -2.05
C ALA A 71 36.58 42.12 -0.59
N ALA A 72 36.21 43.35 -0.19
CA ALA A 72 35.66 43.63 1.14
C ALA A 72 34.46 42.71 1.44
N HIS A 73 34.38 42.19 2.68
CA HIS A 73 33.30 41.32 3.11
C HIS A 73 31.92 41.95 2.89
N GLU A 74 31.12 41.41 1.95
CA GLU A 74 29.82 41.97 1.60
C GLU A 74 28.67 41.15 2.21
N VAL A 75 27.86 41.82 3.03
CA VAL A 75 26.74 41.17 3.76
C VAL A 75 25.62 40.77 2.81
N MET A 76 25.34 41.61 1.82
CA MET A 76 24.20 41.43 0.93
C MET A 76 24.33 40.14 0.11
N HIS A 77 25.52 39.79 -0.35
CA HIS A 77 25.71 38.63 -1.23
C HIS A 77 26.46 37.51 -0.54
N GLU A 78 27.70 37.77 -0.10
CA GLU A 78 28.63 36.73 0.33
C GLU A 78 28.16 36.04 1.62
N MET A 79 27.92 36.81 2.67
CA MET A 79 27.64 36.24 4.00
C MET A 79 26.29 35.54 4.07
N THR A 80 25.26 36.21 3.52
CA THR A 80 23.92 35.62 3.51
C THR A 80 23.82 34.45 2.53
N GLY A 81 24.62 34.46 1.46
CA GLY A 81 24.78 33.32 0.53
C GLY A 81 25.37 32.10 1.23
N GLU A 82 26.44 32.26 2.01
CA GLU A 82 27.03 31.12 2.72
C GLU A 82 26.14 30.53 3.81
N VAL A 83 25.44 31.38 4.59
CA VAL A 83 24.47 30.87 5.56
C VAL A 83 23.33 30.15 4.84
N GLN A 84 22.94 30.61 3.65
CA GLN A 84 21.97 29.91 2.82
C GLN A 84 22.51 28.56 2.32
N ALA A 85 23.78 28.48 1.90
CA ALA A 85 24.42 27.23 1.51
C ALA A 85 24.42 26.18 2.65
N LEU A 86 24.64 26.58 3.90
CA LEU A 86 24.50 25.67 5.06
C LEU A 86 23.06 25.16 5.24
N ARG A 87 22.06 25.99 4.98
CA ARG A 87 20.64 25.59 5.03
C ARG A 87 20.29 24.66 3.88
N ASP A 88 20.81 24.93 2.68
CA ASP A 88 20.56 24.14 1.48
C ASP A 88 21.22 22.76 1.62
N ALA A 89 22.45 22.69 2.13
CA ALA A 89 23.12 21.42 2.45
C ALA A 89 22.31 20.56 3.45
N ARG A 90 21.72 21.19 4.48
CA ARG A 90 20.81 20.51 5.42
C ARG A 90 19.57 19.96 4.71
N THR A 91 18.97 20.75 3.84
CA THR A 91 17.77 20.35 3.09
C THR A 91 18.10 19.21 2.13
N GLN A 92 19.19 19.31 1.36
CA GLN A 92 19.68 18.26 0.47
C GLN A 92 19.92 16.94 1.20
N LEU A 93 20.56 16.96 2.38
CA LEU A 93 20.76 15.75 3.17
C LEU A 93 19.42 15.13 3.61
N ALA A 94 18.47 15.95 4.04
CA ALA A 94 17.13 15.48 4.43
C ALA A 94 16.35 14.88 3.25
N ASP A 95 16.47 15.49 2.07
CA ASP A 95 15.82 15.10 0.83
C ASP A 95 16.43 13.80 0.28
N TYR A 96 17.75 13.66 0.33
CA TYR A 96 18.45 12.43 -0.01
C TYR A 96 17.98 11.27 0.86
N HIS A 97 17.86 11.48 2.18
CA HIS A 97 17.35 10.47 3.10
C HIS A 97 15.87 10.15 2.82
N ALA A 98 15.08 11.12 2.37
CA ALA A 98 13.69 10.88 1.96
C ALA A 98 13.62 10.03 0.68
N ALA A 99 14.45 10.31 -0.32
CA ALA A 99 14.55 9.53 -1.55
C ALA A 99 15.00 8.08 -1.26
N GLN A 100 16.02 7.90 -0.42
CA GLN A 100 16.46 6.57 0.01
C GLN A 100 15.36 5.79 0.75
N ARG A 101 14.60 6.45 1.64
CA ARG A 101 13.47 5.82 2.33
C ARG A 101 12.38 5.42 1.34
N ASN A 102 12.04 6.28 0.38
CA ASN A 102 11.08 5.98 -0.68
C ASN A 102 11.50 4.74 -1.47
N LEU A 103 12.76 4.63 -1.88
CA LEU A 103 13.27 3.44 -2.58
C LEU A 103 13.18 2.16 -1.72
N ARG A 104 13.54 2.24 -0.44
CA ARG A 104 13.41 1.10 0.48
C ARG A 104 11.95 0.67 0.65
N GLU A 105 11.02 1.62 0.72
CA GLU A 105 9.59 1.34 0.80
C GLU A 105 9.05 0.75 -0.51
N ALA A 106 9.48 1.26 -1.65
CA ALA A 106 9.10 0.76 -2.97
C ALA A 106 9.53 -0.71 -3.16
N ARG A 107 10.77 -1.04 -2.78
CA ARG A 107 11.28 -2.43 -2.78
C ARG A 107 10.45 -3.37 -1.91
N LYS A 108 10.10 -2.94 -0.69
CA LYS A 108 9.18 -3.70 0.18
C LYS A 108 7.80 -3.85 -0.44
N GLY A 109 7.33 -2.81 -1.15
CA GLY A 109 6.08 -2.83 -1.91
C GLY A 109 6.07 -3.89 -3.01
N VAL A 110 7.16 -4.01 -3.78
CA VAL A 110 7.32 -5.05 -4.81
C VAL A 110 7.31 -6.44 -4.19
N GLN A 111 8.08 -6.67 -3.12
CA GLN A 111 8.09 -7.97 -2.43
C GLN A 111 6.70 -8.36 -1.94
N ALA A 112 5.98 -7.43 -1.30
CA ALA A 112 4.62 -7.69 -0.82
C ALA A 112 3.64 -7.94 -1.97
N ALA A 113 3.80 -7.28 -3.12
CA ALA A 113 2.98 -7.52 -4.30
C ALA A 113 3.25 -8.90 -4.93
N GLN A 114 4.51 -9.36 -4.93
CA GLN A 114 4.88 -10.72 -5.36
C GLN A 114 4.25 -11.78 -4.45
N GLU A 115 4.35 -11.61 -3.12
CA GLU A 115 3.72 -12.50 -2.15
C GLU A 115 2.19 -12.56 -2.34
N ASN A 116 1.55 -11.41 -2.56
CA ASN A 116 0.11 -11.33 -2.80
C ASN A 116 -0.30 -12.01 -4.12
N LEU A 117 0.50 -11.86 -5.19
CA LEU A 117 0.25 -12.55 -6.46
C LEU A 117 0.39 -14.06 -6.30
N ALA A 118 1.42 -14.54 -5.60
CA ALA A 118 1.60 -15.96 -5.32
C ALA A 118 0.41 -16.53 -4.52
N ALA A 119 -0.03 -15.81 -3.48
CA ALA A 119 -1.22 -16.19 -2.71
C ALA A 119 -2.50 -16.20 -3.55
N ALA A 120 -2.68 -15.21 -4.43
CA ALA A 120 -3.84 -15.15 -5.32
C ALA A 120 -3.84 -16.29 -6.36
N GLN A 121 -2.66 -16.67 -6.87
CA GLN A 121 -2.51 -17.82 -7.75
C GLN A 121 -2.78 -19.15 -7.04
N ALA A 122 -2.36 -19.28 -5.78
CA ALA A 122 -2.70 -20.44 -4.96
C ALA A 122 -4.21 -20.52 -4.72
N GLY A 123 -4.83 -19.42 -4.27
CA GLY A 123 -6.28 -19.34 -4.07
C GLY A 123 -7.08 -19.62 -5.35
N LYS A 124 -6.59 -19.19 -6.52
CA LYS A 124 -7.21 -19.56 -7.81
C LYS A 124 -7.18 -21.08 -8.07
N ARG A 125 -6.09 -21.76 -7.71
CA ARG A 125 -5.99 -23.23 -7.86
C ARG A 125 -6.90 -23.94 -6.86
N GLU A 126 -6.91 -23.49 -5.61
CA GLU A 126 -7.76 -24.04 -4.55
C GLU A 126 -9.25 -23.91 -4.90
N ALA A 127 -9.69 -22.73 -5.37
CA ALA A 127 -11.07 -22.52 -5.81
C ALA A 127 -11.44 -23.40 -7.02
N ALA A 128 -10.52 -23.57 -7.98
CA ALA A 128 -10.75 -24.45 -9.13
C ALA A 128 -10.87 -25.92 -8.71
N GLN A 129 -10.09 -26.35 -7.72
CA GLN A 129 -10.18 -27.69 -7.16
C GLN A 129 -11.49 -27.88 -6.39
N ALA A 130 -11.88 -26.93 -5.55
CA ALA A 130 -13.15 -26.96 -4.83
C ALA A 130 -14.36 -27.05 -5.78
N LEU A 131 -14.32 -26.33 -6.91
CA LEU A 131 -15.36 -26.44 -7.94
C LEU A 131 -15.38 -27.83 -8.59
N ALA A 132 -14.22 -28.44 -8.83
CA ALA A 132 -14.14 -29.80 -9.36
C ALA A 132 -14.73 -30.83 -8.37
N ASP A 133 -14.41 -30.69 -7.08
CA ASP A 133 -14.93 -31.55 -6.02
C ASP A 133 -16.45 -31.36 -5.86
N ALA A 134 -16.96 -30.12 -5.88
CA ALA A 134 -18.40 -29.82 -5.82
C ALA A 134 -19.16 -30.44 -7.00
N ARG A 135 -18.61 -30.36 -8.21
CA ARG A 135 -19.19 -31.01 -9.41
C ARG A 135 -19.21 -32.53 -9.29
N GLN A 136 -18.16 -33.12 -8.74
CA GLN A 136 -18.11 -34.56 -8.50
C GLN A 136 -19.15 -34.99 -7.46
N ASN A 137 -19.30 -34.24 -6.36
CA ASN A 137 -20.29 -34.52 -5.32
C ASN A 137 -21.72 -34.37 -5.85
N LEU A 138 -22.00 -33.34 -6.65
CA LEU A 138 -23.30 -33.17 -7.31
C LEU A 138 -23.61 -34.34 -8.24
N ALA A 139 -22.63 -34.80 -9.03
CA ALA A 139 -22.81 -35.96 -9.90
C ALA A 139 -23.13 -37.23 -9.09
N ALA A 140 -22.40 -37.48 -8.00
CA ALA A 140 -22.64 -38.61 -7.11
C ALA A 140 -24.02 -38.53 -6.43
N SER A 141 -24.43 -37.34 -5.95
CA SER A 141 -25.73 -37.12 -5.33
C SER A 141 -26.89 -37.29 -6.32
N ARG A 142 -26.73 -36.85 -7.57
CA ARG A 142 -27.72 -37.07 -8.64
C ARG A 142 -27.87 -38.56 -8.97
N GLU A 143 -26.78 -39.33 -8.94
CA GLU A 143 -26.84 -40.78 -9.14
C GLU A 143 -27.53 -41.48 -7.96
N ALA A 144 -27.18 -41.11 -6.72
CA ALA A 144 -27.84 -41.65 -5.52
C ALA A 144 -29.36 -41.35 -5.50
N LEU A 145 -29.76 -40.15 -5.93
CA LEU A 145 -31.18 -39.81 -6.12
C LEU A 145 -31.85 -40.71 -7.16
N ARG A 146 -31.17 -41.00 -8.28
CA ARG A 146 -31.68 -41.90 -9.31
C ARG A 146 -31.85 -43.32 -8.78
N GLU A 147 -30.88 -43.83 -8.03
CA GLU A 147 -30.95 -45.14 -7.38
C GLU A 147 -32.09 -45.20 -6.35
N ALA A 148 -32.23 -44.19 -5.48
CA ALA A 148 -33.31 -44.12 -4.51
C ALA A 148 -34.70 -44.05 -5.17
N GLN A 149 -34.83 -43.34 -6.30
CA GLN A 149 -36.07 -43.33 -7.09
C GLN A 149 -36.40 -44.68 -7.72
N GLN A 150 -35.38 -45.42 -8.18
CA GLN A 150 -35.56 -46.78 -8.70
C GLN A 150 -35.96 -47.76 -7.59
N ALA A 151 -35.32 -47.68 -6.42
CA ALA A 151 -35.66 -48.49 -5.26
C ALA A 151 -37.10 -48.20 -4.78
N LEU A 152 -37.50 -46.94 -4.73
CA LEU A 152 -38.89 -46.56 -4.43
C LEU A 152 -39.88 -47.12 -5.46
N ALA A 153 -39.56 -47.07 -6.75
CA ALA A 153 -40.41 -47.64 -7.78
C ALA A 153 -40.54 -49.17 -7.63
N ALA A 154 -39.45 -49.87 -7.29
CA ALA A 154 -39.45 -51.31 -7.03
C ALA A 154 -40.25 -51.66 -5.77
N ALA A 155 -40.05 -50.94 -4.66
CA ALA A 155 -40.80 -51.13 -3.42
C ALA A 155 -42.31 -50.94 -3.63
N ARG A 156 -42.71 -49.91 -4.40
CA ARG A 156 -44.12 -49.69 -4.76
C ARG A 156 -44.70 -50.83 -5.60
N ALA A 157 -43.92 -51.44 -6.50
CA ALA A 157 -44.36 -52.58 -7.29
C ALA A 157 -44.57 -53.82 -6.41
N VAL A 158 -43.63 -54.12 -5.50
CA VAL A 158 -43.75 -55.23 -4.54
C VAL A 158 -44.94 -55.01 -3.60
N ALA A 159 -45.10 -53.81 -3.04
CA ALA A 159 -46.23 -53.49 -2.17
C ALA A 159 -47.58 -53.62 -2.87
N ALA A 160 -47.66 -53.28 -4.17
CA ALA A 160 -48.86 -53.49 -4.98
C ALA A 160 -49.16 -54.99 -5.17
N GLU A 161 -48.15 -55.81 -5.48
CA GLU A 161 -48.28 -57.26 -5.60
C GLU A 161 -48.75 -57.89 -4.27
N LYS A 162 -48.11 -57.54 -3.15
CA LYS A 162 -48.47 -58.05 -1.82
C LYS A 162 -49.85 -57.60 -1.37
N SER A 163 -50.25 -56.36 -1.68
CA SER A 163 -51.62 -55.88 -1.41
C SER A 163 -52.65 -56.65 -2.22
N GLN A 164 -52.36 -56.98 -3.48
CA GLN A 164 -53.24 -57.80 -4.32
C GLN A 164 -53.34 -59.23 -3.79
N ALA A 165 -52.24 -59.83 -3.34
CA ALA A 165 -52.22 -61.14 -2.72
C ALA A 165 -53.07 -61.17 -1.42
N ALA A 166 -52.91 -60.19 -0.55
CA ALA A 166 -53.73 -60.04 0.67
C ALA A 166 -55.23 -59.92 0.37
N GLN A 167 -55.60 -59.11 -0.64
CA GLN A 167 -56.99 -59.00 -1.10
C GLN A 167 -57.53 -60.34 -1.63
N SER A 168 -56.72 -61.09 -2.38
CA SER A 168 -57.12 -62.40 -2.91
C SER A 168 -57.30 -63.45 -1.80
N ALA A 169 -56.44 -63.44 -0.77
CA ALA A 169 -56.55 -64.33 0.38
C ALA A 169 -57.79 -63.99 1.25
N GLN A 170 -58.07 -62.69 1.46
CA GLN A 170 -59.30 -62.25 2.12
C GLN A 170 -60.56 -62.66 1.35
N GLN A 171 -60.53 -62.57 0.02
CA GLN A 171 -61.64 -63.02 -0.82
C GLN A 171 -61.84 -64.55 -0.72
N ALA A 172 -60.76 -65.33 -0.68
CA ALA A 172 -60.85 -66.78 -0.50
C ALA A 172 -61.49 -67.18 0.84
N VAL A 173 -61.17 -66.48 1.93
CA VAL A 173 -61.85 -66.66 3.23
C VAL A 173 -63.33 -66.29 3.14
N ALA A 174 -63.64 -65.14 2.51
CA ALA A 174 -65.01 -64.67 2.36
C ALA A 174 -65.89 -65.58 1.49
N ASP A 175 -65.30 -66.22 0.47
CA ASP A 175 -65.99 -67.14 -0.44
C ASP A 175 -66.22 -68.52 0.21
N TYR A 176 -65.32 -68.98 1.09
CA TYR A 176 -65.38 -70.31 1.72
C TYR A 176 -66.20 -70.33 3.02
N ALA A 177 -66.24 -69.22 3.78
CA ALA A 177 -66.98 -69.13 5.04
C ALA A 177 -68.48 -69.53 4.97
N PRO A 178 -69.25 -69.19 3.91
CA PRO A 178 -70.65 -69.63 3.79
C PRO A 178 -70.82 -71.15 3.65
N GLU A 179 -69.83 -71.85 3.07
CA GLU A 179 -69.84 -73.30 2.89
C GLU A 179 -69.65 -74.02 4.22
N VAL A 180 -68.74 -73.53 5.08
CA VAL A 180 -68.58 -74.01 6.46
C VAL A 180 -69.85 -73.78 7.29
N GLU A 181 -70.49 -72.62 7.14
CA GLU A 181 -71.73 -72.31 7.87
C GLU A 181 -72.91 -73.20 7.43
N ALA A 182 -72.96 -73.57 6.14
CA ALA A 182 -73.93 -74.54 5.64
C ALA A 182 -73.67 -75.95 6.21
N LEU A 183 -72.41 -76.40 6.25
CA LEU A 183 -72.04 -77.70 6.84
C LEU A 183 -72.30 -77.75 8.35
N ARG A 184 -72.12 -76.64 9.08
CA ARG A 184 -72.53 -76.51 10.50
C ARG A 184 -74.03 -76.73 10.67
N SER A 185 -74.84 -76.14 9.79
CA SER A 185 -76.29 -76.31 9.79
C SER A 185 -76.69 -77.76 9.49
N ASP A 186 -76.03 -78.42 8.54
CA ASP A 186 -76.32 -79.80 8.14
C ASP A 186 -75.91 -80.81 9.24
N ALA A 187 -74.75 -80.63 9.87
CA ALA A 187 -74.33 -81.45 11.02
C ALA A 187 -75.29 -81.30 12.21
N ALA A 188 -75.76 -80.08 12.49
CA ALA A 188 -76.78 -79.83 13.53
C ALA A 188 -78.13 -80.51 13.21
N ALA A 189 -78.53 -80.56 11.93
CA ALA A 189 -79.74 -81.24 11.49
C ALA A 189 -79.63 -82.77 11.59
N ALA A 190 -78.47 -83.34 11.23
CA ALA A 190 -78.19 -84.78 11.37
C ALA A 190 -78.20 -85.23 12.85
N ALA A 191 -77.59 -84.42 13.75
CA ALA A 191 -77.63 -84.68 15.18
C ALA A 191 -79.06 -84.66 15.76
N ALA A 192 -79.90 -83.74 15.29
CA ALA A 192 -81.31 -83.66 15.71
C ALA A 192 -82.16 -84.84 15.21
N GLU A 193 -81.88 -85.35 14.02
CA GLU A 193 -82.55 -86.53 13.46
C GLU A 193 -82.15 -87.82 14.20
N SER A 194 -80.88 -87.93 14.63
CA SER A 194 -80.40 -89.03 15.48
C SER A 194 -81.14 -89.15 16.79
N ALA A 195 -81.21 -88.05 17.53
CA ALA A 195 -81.95 -88.00 18.79
C ALA A 195 -83.45 -88.37 18.63
N ARG A 196 -84.05 -88.11 17.46
CA ARG A 196 -85.47 -88.41 17.19
C ARG A 196 -85.73 -89.91 16.95
N VAL A 197 -84.85 -90.57 16.19
CA VAL A 197 -85.02 -91.99 15.81
C VAL A 197 -84.69 -92.92 16.98
N GLU A 198 -83.66 -92.60 17.77
CA GLU A 198 -83.36 -93.32 19.01
C GLU A 198 -84.55 -93.30 19.99
N GLY A 199 -85.19 -92.14 20.18
CA GLY A 199 -86.38 -92.01 21.01
C GLY A 199 -87.60 -92.80 20.51
N ALA A 200 -87.71 -93.04 19.20
CA ALA A 200 -88.79 -93.86 18.62
C ALA A 200 -88.56 -95.36 18.79
N TYR A 201 -87.31 -95.82 18.70
CA TYR A 201 -86.91 -97.21 18.95
C TYR A 201 -87.20 -97.62 20.41
N GLU A 202 -86.82 -96.80 21.38
CA GLU A 202 -87.07 -97.08 22.81
C GLU A 202 -88.58 -97.22 23.11
N ALA A 203 -89.42 -96.39 22.49
CA ALA A 203 -90.86 -96.47 22.64
C ALA A 203 -91.48 -97.73 22.03
N ALA A 204 -90.98 -98.18 20.88
CA ALA A 204 -91.45 -99.39 20.20
C ALA A 204 -91.06 -100.67 20.96
N ALA A 205 -89.83 -100.74 21.50
CA ALA A 205 -89.35 -101.85 22.30
C ALA A 205 -90.20 -102.04 23.58
N ALA A 206 -90.52 -100.94 24.28
CA ALA A 206 -91.37 -100.96 25.47
C ALA A 206 -92.80 -101.47 25.19
N ALA A 207 -93.38 -101.12 24.03
CA ALA A 207 -94.73 -101.53 23.64
C ALA A 207 -94.81 -103.02 23.28
N ALA A 208 -93.81 -103.57 22.58
CA ALA A 208 -93.76 -104.98 22.22
C ALA A 208 -93.67 -105.90 23.46
N GLN A 209 -92.89 -105.48 24.45
CA GLN A 209 -92.72 -106.24 25.70
C GLN A 209 -93.99 -106.28 26.54
N ALA A 210 -94.77 -105.19 26.59
CA ALA A 210 -96.06 -105.15 27.28
C ALA A 210 -97.13 -106.02 26.60
N ALA A 211 -97.12 -106.11 25.27
CA ALA A 211 -98.07 -106.94 24.51
C ALA A 211 -97.79 -108.43 24.68
N MET A 212 -96.51 -108.83 24.66
CA MET A 212 -96.08 -110.22 24.87
C MET A 212 -96.53 -110.77 26.24
N GLN A 213 -96.55 -109.92 27.27
CA GLN A 213 -97.00 -110.30 28.62
C GLN A 213 -98.51 -110.60 28.68
N ARG A 214 -99.35 -109.80 28.00
CA ARG A 214 -100.82 -110.00 27.96
C ARG A 214 -101.19 -111.29 27.24
N ASP A 215 -100.57 -111.56 26.10
CA ASP A 215 -100.88 -112.74 25.30
C ASP A 215 -100.53 -114.03 26.07
N ARG A 216 -99.50 -113.98 26.92
CA ARG A 216 -99.07 -115.06 27.82
C ARG A 216 -100.12 -115.38 28.89
N GLU A 217 -100.72 -114.35 29.50
CA GLU A 217 -101.77 -114.51 30.53
C GLU A 217 -103.08 -115.04 29.93
N ALA A 218 -103.45 -114.58 28.73
CA ALA A 218 -104.64 -115.03 28.02
C ALA A 218 -104.56 -116.52 27.61
N ALA A 219 -103.38 -116.98 27.17
CA ALA A 219 -103.15 -118.39 26.81
C ALA A 219 -103.32 -119.34 28.03
N VAL A 220 -102.87 -118.93 29.21
CA VAL A 220 -103.01 -119.72 30.45
C VAL A 220 -104.47 -119.75 30.94
N ALA A 221 -105.20 -118.64 30.81
CA ALA A 221 -106.61 -118.57 31.21
C ALA A 221 -107.51 -119.48 30.34
N ALA A 222 -107.32 -119.44 29.02
CA ALA A 222 -108.08 -120.26 28.07
C ALA A 222 -107.86 -121.78 28.28
N ALA A 223 -106.64 -122.18 28.64
CA ALA A 223 -106.31 -123.57 28.94
C ALA A 223 -107.00 -124.10 30.21
N CYS A 224 -107.22 -123.24 31.23
CA CYS A 224 -107.92 -123.62 32.45
C CYS A 224 -109.44 -123.74 32.28
N GLU A 225 -110.05 -122.93 31.41
CA GLU A 225 -111.51 -122.89 31.20
C GLU A 225 -112.01 -124.11 30.41
N ALA A 226 -111.20 -124.61 29.46
CA ALA A 226 -111.54 -125.76 28.61
C ALA A 226 -111.72 -127.09 29.37
N VAL A 227 -111.21 -127.20 30.61
CA VAL A 227 -111.16 -128.48 31.35
C VAL A 227 -112.32 -128.69 32.34
N GLY A 228 -113.32 -127.80 32.38
CA GLY A 228 -114.67 -128.05 32.93
C GLY A 228 -114.72 -128.75 34.30
N TYR A 229 -114.69 -127.97 35.39
CA TYR A 229 -114.48 -128.44 36.77
C TYR A 229 -115.64 -129.21 37.43
N GLU A 230 -115.84 -130.48 37.06
CA GLU A 230 -116.45 -131.46 38.00
C GLU A 230 -115.68 -132.78 38.18
N GLN A 231 -114.59 -133.04 37.44
CA GLN A 231 -113.69 -134.17 37.74
C GLN A 231 -112.22 -133.78 37.53
N ARG A 232 -111.41 -133.85 38.60
CA ARG A 232 -110.01 -133.37 38.69
C ARG A 232 -109.09 -133.93 37.59
N ARG A 233 -108.77 -133.12 36.55
CA ARG A 233 -107.83 -133.44 35.44
C ARG A 233 -106.74 -132.37 35.25
N LEU A 234 -105.92 -132.13 36.27
CA LEU A 234 -104.93 -131.03 36.30
C LEU A 234 -103.79 -131.20 35.27
N GLU A 235 -103.35 -132.43 35.00
CA GLU A 235 -102.26 -132.71 34.03
C GLU A 235 -102.64 -132.38 32.58
N GLU A 236 -103.94 -132.42 32.25
CA GLU A 236 -104.42 -132.16 30.89
C GLU A 236 -104.56 -130.64 30.62
N ALA A 237 -104.89 -129.85 31.64
CA ALA A 237 -104.88 -128.39 31.59
C ALA A 237 -103.46 -127.83 31.41
N GLN A 238 -102.48 -128.45 32.07
CA GLN A 238 -101.09 -128.03 32.03
C GLN A 238 -100.44 -128.31 30.66
N ARG A 239 -100.72 -129.49 30.07
CA ARG A 239 -100.27 -129.81 28.70
C ARG A 239 -100.83 -128.84 27.66
N LEU A 240 -102.12 -128.45 27.76
CA LEU A 240 -102.75 -127.48 26.84
C LEU A 240 -102.20 -126.06 27.03
N ALA A 241 -101.89 -125.63 28.26
CA ALA A 241 -101.26 -124.34 28.52
C ALA A 241 -99.82 -124.27 27.99
N ASP A 242 -99.03 -125.34 28.19
CA ASP A 242 -97.65 -125.41 27.71
C ASP A 242 -97.57 -125.47 26.18
N GLU A 243 -98.50 -126.17 25.52
CA GLU A 243 -98.58 -126.23 24.05
C GLU A 243 -99.02 -124.88 23.45
N ALA A 244 -99.88 -124.12 24.14
CA ALA A 244 -100.27 -122.77 23.73
C ALA A 244 -99.15 -121.73 23.92
N LEU A 245 -98.39 -121.82 25.02
CA LEU A 245 -97.25 -120.93 25.29
C LEU A 245 -96.07 -121.20 24.34
N ALA A 246 -95.85 -122.46 23.95
CA ALA A 246 -94.79 -122.84 23.01
C ALA A 246 -95.07 -122.40 21.55
N ALA A 247 -96.32 -122.08 21.21
CA ALA A 247 -96.74 -121.64 19.88
C ALA A 247 -96.81 -120.10 19.72
N MET A 248 -96.39 -119.31 20.73
CA MET A 248 -96.44 -117.85 20.67
C MET A 248 -95.27 -117.25 19.85
N PRO A 249 -95.52 -116.27 18.97
CA PRO A 249 -94.47 -115.57 18.22
C PRO A 249 -93.67 -114.61 19.11
N ASP A 250 -92.36 -114.47 18.86
CA ASP A 250 -91.46 -113.56 19.57
C ASP A 250 -91.51 -112.15 18.95
N ARG A 251 -92.17 -111.22 19.64
CA ARG A 251 -92.40 -109.85 19.15
C ARG A 251 -91.23 -108.88 19.39
N MET A 252 -90.24 -109.25 20.21
CA MET A 252 -89.06 -108.40 20.43
C MET A 252 -88.10 -108.44 19.24
N GLU A 253 -87.95 -109.61 18.63
CA GLU A 253 -87.12 -109.81 17.43
C GLU A 253 -87.67 -109.03 16.21
N GLU A 254 -89.00 -108.83 16.14
CA GLU A 254 -89.65 -108.01 15.12
C GLU A 254 -89.29 -106.52 15.22
N VAL A 255 -89.21 -105.97 16.44
CA VAL A 255 -88.86 -104.55 16.68
C VAL A 255 -87.37 -104.33 16.43
N GLU A 256 -86.50 -105.19 16.95
CA GLU A 256 -85.05 -105.07 16.72
C GLU A 256 -84.70 -105.21 15.22
N SER A 257 -85.35 -106.12 14.49
CA SER A 257 -85.09 -106.24 13.04
C SER A 257 -85.58 -105.03 12.22
N SER A 258 -86.62 -104.31 12.69
CA SER A 258 -87.13 -103.11 12.02
C SER A 258 -86.22 -101.88 12.16
N TYR A 259 -85.50 -101.75 13.28
CA TYR A 259 -84.74 -100.53 13.59
C TYR A 259 -83.22 -100.65 13.42
N ARG A 260 -82.66 -101.86 13.43
CA ARG A 260 -81.20 -102.08 13.33
C ARG A 260 -80.57 -101.47 12.08
N GLY A 261 -81.21 -101.62 10.92
CA GLY A 261 -80.72 -101.02 9.67
C GLY A 261 -80.84 -99.49 9.60
N TRP A 262 -81.71 -98.88 10.42
CA TRP A 262 -81.89 -97.43 10.47
C TRP A 262 -80.89 -96.77 11.42
N LEU A 263 -80.61 -97.36 12.59
CA LEU A 263 -79.66 -96.81 13.56
C LEU A 263 -78.21 -96.87 13.04
N ASP A 264 -77.78 -98.00 12.46
CA ASP A 264 -76.43 -98.13 11.87
C ASP A 264 -76.21 -97.15 10.71
N ALA A 265 -77.25 -96.84 9.93
CA ALA A 265 -77.17 -95.88 8.83
C ALA A 265 -77.10 -94.43 9.32
N LEU A 266 -77.62 -94.15 10.51
CA LEU A 266 -77.67 -92.81 11.07
C LEU A 266 -76.36 -92.43 11.78
N ASP A 267 -75.76 -93.36 12.52
CA ASP A 267 -74.42 -93.18 13.11
C ASP A 267 -73.39 -92.92 12.01
N ALA A 268 -73.41 -93.70 10.94
CA ALA A 268 -72.54 -93.49 9.78
C ALA A 268 -72.78 -92.12 9.09
N SER A 269 -74.00 -91.59 9.14
CA SER A 269 -74.35 -90.28 8.57
C SER A 269 -73.90 -89.12 9.46
N LEU A 270 -73.95 -89.28 10.79
CA LEU A 270 -73.49 -88.30 11.75
C LEU A 270 -71.96 -88.20 11.72
N ASP A 271 -71.26 -89.34 11.79
CA ASP A 271 -69.79 -89.41 11.67
C ASP A 271 -69.30 -88.78 10.36
N ALA A 272 -69.99 -89.04 9.25
CA ALA A 272 -69.65 -88.44 7.95
C ALA A 272 -69.86 -86.92 7.92
N SER A 273 -70.90 -86.41 8.59
CA SER A 273 -71.20 -84.97 8.65
C SER A 273 -70.26 -84.22 9.60
N GLU A 274 -69.91 -84.82 10.74
CA GLU A 274 -68.94 -84.26 11.70
C GLU A 274 -67.51 -84.28 11.14
N ALA A 275 -67.11 -85.35 10.45
CA ALA A 275 -65.82 -85.39 9.77
C ALA A 275 -65.72 -84.34 8.66
N ALA A 276 -66.77 -84.19 7.84
CA ALA A 276 -66.80 -83.18 6.78
C ALA A 276 -66.78 -81.75 7.35
N LEU A 277 -67.46 -81.49 8.48
CA LEU A 277 -67.40 -80.21 9.17
C LEU A 277 -66.00 -79.94 9.76
N SER A 278 -65.40 -80.94 10.42
CA SER A 278 -64.07 -80.80 11.01
C SER A 278 -62.99 -80.53 9.95
N ASP A 279 -63.05 -81.20 8.80
CA ASP A 279 -62.12 -80.95 7.69
C ASP A 279 -62.35 -79.55 7.09
N ALA A 280 -63.61 -79.13 6.95
CA ALA A 280 -63.95 -77.81 6.43
C ALA A 280 -63.55 -76.66 7.38
N GLU A 281 -63.69 -76.85 8.69
CA GLU A 281 -63.24 -75.90 9.72
C GLU A 281 -61.71 -75.79 9.76
N ALA A 282 -60.99 -76.92 9.68
CA ALA A 282 -59.53 -76.92 9.58
C ALA A 282 -59.06 -76.15 8.32
N GLN A 283 -59.73 -76.33 7.19
CA GLN A 283 -59.40 -75.61 5.96
C GLN A 283 -59.75 -74.11 6.03
N LEU A 284 -60.79 -73.72 6.76
CA LEU A 284 -61.11 -72.31 6.99
C LEU A 284 -60.07 -71.64 7.90
N ASP A 285 -59.63 -72.32 8.96
CA ASP A 285 -58.56 -71.85 9.83
C ASP A 285 -57.24 -71.68 9.06
N ASP A 286 -56.89 -72.62 8.19
CA ASP A 286 -55.71 -72.51 7.30
C ASP A 286 -55.82 -71.31 6.36
N LEU A 287 -57.00 -71.07 5.76
CA LEU A 287 -57.25 -69.91 4.89
C LEU A 287 -57.21 -68.59 5.67
N MET A 288 -57.72 -68.55 6.90
CA MET A 288 -57.65 -67.38 7.78
C MET A 288 -56.21 -67.08 8.19
N SER A 289 -55.42 -68.10 8.56
CA SER A 289 -53.99 -67.94 8.85
C SER A 289 -53.22 -67.41 7.64
N ALA A 290 -53.48 -67.96 6.44
CA ALA A 290 -52.84 -67.48 5.22
C ALA A 290 -53.24 -66.05 4.85
N ALA A 291 -54.48 -65.63 5.15
CA ALA A 291 -54.94 -64.26 4.95
C ALA A 291 -54.32 -63.27 5.94
N GLU A 292 -54.14 -63.67 7.20
CA GLU A 292 -53.42 -62.86 8.21
C GLU A 292 -51.94 -62.70 7.86
N ASP A 293 -51.26 -63.78 7.45
CA ASP A 293 -49.87 -63.74 6.99
C ASP A 293 -49.72 -62.83 5.77
N ALA A 294 -50.61 -62.95 4.77
CA ALA A 294 -50.59 -62.09 3.59
C ALA A 294 -50.87 -60.61 3.92
N ALA A 295 -51.75 -60.34 4.88
CA ALA A 295 -52.02 -58.97 5.34
C ALA A 295 -50.82 -58.36 6.09
N MET A 296 -50.09 -59.17 6.86
CA MET A 296 -48.85 -58.76 7.54
C MET A 296 -47.76 -58.46 6.52
N GLU A 297 -47.54 -59.34 5.54
CA GLU A 297 -46.58 -59.09 4.45
C GLU A 297 -46.92 -57.82 3.64
N ALA A 298 -48.21 -57.55 3.41
CA ALA A 298 -48.63 -56.33 2.73
C ALA A 298 -48.36 -55.07 3.58
N ALA A 299 -48.56 -55.14 4.91
CA ALA A 299 -48.25 -54.04 5.82
C ALA A 299 -46.73 -53.76 5.88
N ASP A 300 -45.91 -54.81 5.96
CA ASP A 300 -44.44 -54.70 5.94
C ASP A 300 -43.96 -54.08 4.62
N ALA A 301 -44.51 -54.52 3.48
CA ALA A 301 -44.19 -53.94 2.18
C ALA A 301 -44.59 -52.45 2.06
N GLN A 302 -45.69 -52.02 2.70
CA GLN A 302 -46.06 -50.60 2.77
C GLN A 302 -45.10 -49.79 3.67
N GLN A 303 -44.61 -50.39 4.75
CA GLN A 303 -43.58 -49.77 5.59
C GLN A 303 -42.26 -49.58 4.82
N GLU A 304 -41.86 -50.56 3.99
CA GLU A 304 -40.70 -50.43 3.09
C GLU A 304 -40.89 -49.30 2.07
N VAL A 305 -42.10 -49.12 1.52
CA VAL A 305 -42.40 -47.97 0.64
C VAL A 305 -42.24 -46.65 1.39
N ALA A 306 -42.77 -46.52 2.60
CA ALA A 306 -42.63 -45.31 3.40
C ALA A 306 -41.17 -44.97 3.72
N GLN A 307 -40.35 -46.00 3.99
CA GLN A 307 -38.91 -45.83 4.17
C GLN A 307 -38.22 -45.39 2.87
N ALA A 308 -38.51 -46.04 1.75
CA ALA A 308 -37.96 -45.68 0.45
C ALA A 308 -38.38 -44.27 -0.01
N GLU A 309 -39.58 -43.80 0.37
CA GLU A 309 -40.02 -42.42 0.14
C GLU A 309 -39.20 -41.42 0.95
N ALA A 310 -38.91 -41.72 2.21
CA ALA A 310 -38.07 -40.89 3.05
C ALA A 310 -36.62 -40.82 2.53
N GLU A 311 -36.06 -41.95 2.11
CA GLU A 311 -34.72 -42.03 1.51
C GLU A 311 -34.64 -41.25 0.18
N ALA A 312 -35.65 -41.38 -0.70
CA ALA A 312 -35.72 -40.61 -1.95
C ALA A 312 -35.88 -39.10 -1.70
N ALA A 313 -36.66 -38.70 -0.69
CA ALA A 313 -36.80 -37.29 -0.31
C ALA A 313 -35.49 -36.72 0.26
N GLN A 314 -34.77 -37.49 1.08
CA GLN A 314 -33.46 -37.10 1.59
C GLN A 314 -32.44 -36.94 0.45
N ALA A 315 -32.35 -37.92 -0.45
CA ALA A 315 -31.46 -37.85 -1.61
C ALA A 315 -31.77 -36.65 -2.51
N ALA A 316 -33.05 -36.27 -2.65
CA ALA A 316 -33.45 -35.09 -3.41
C ALA A 316 -32.99 -33.78 -2.74
N ALA A 317 -33.14 -33.68 -1.43
CA ALA A 317 -32.67 -32.52 -0.66
C ALA A 317 -31.15 -32.38 -0.70
N GLU A 318 -30.42 -33.51 -0.61
CA GLU A 318 -28.95 -33.53 -0.75
C GLU A 318 -28.52 -33.06 -2.15
N ALA A 319 -29.21 -33.49 -3.22
CA ALA A 319 -28.92 -33.05 -4.58
C ALA A 319 -29.15 -31.56 -4.79
N GLU A 320 -30.23 -30.99 -4.23
CA GLU A 320 -30.49 -29.55 -4.27
C GLU A 320 -29.43 -28.76 -3.50
N GLN A 321 -28.98 -29.27 -2.36
CA GLN A 321 -27.93 -28.65 -1.57
C GLN A 321 -26.59 -28.65 -2.32
N GLN A 322 -26.23 -29.77 -2.97
CA GLN A 322 -25.01 -29.86 -3.79
C GLN A 322 -25.04 -28.93 -5.01
N GLU A 323 -26.22 -28.69 -5.60
CA GLU A 323 -26.36 -27.73 -6.70
C GLU A 323 -26.09 -26.28 -6.23
N LYS A 324 -26.53 -25.92 -5.01
CA LYS A 324 -26.21 -24.63 -4.39
C LYS A 324 -24.70 -24.50 -4.09
N GLU A 325 -24.07 -25.58 -3.64
CA GLU A 325 -22.62 -25.63 -3.37
C GLU A 325 -21.79 -25.47 -4.66
N GLU A 326 -22.20 -26.09 -5.77
CA GLU A 326 -21.56 -25.87 -7.08
C GLU A 326 -21.65 -24.39 -7.49
N ALA A 327 -22.84 -23.79 -7.42
CA ALA A 327 -23.03 -22.40 -7.80
C ALA A 327 -22.17 -21.44 -6.96
N ALA A 328 -22.06 -21.70 -5.65
CA ALA A 328 -21.18 -20.94 -4.76
C ALA A 328 -19.70 -21.13 -5.12
N ALA A 329 -19.27 -22.34 -5.46
CA ALA A 329 -17.90 -22.61 -5.90
C ALA A 329 -17.56 -21.90 -7.23
N GLU A 330 -18.52 -21.74 -8.15
CA GLU A 330 -18.34 -20.95 -9.38
C GLU A 330 -18.17 -19.46 -9.10
N ASP A 331 -18.88 -18.91 -8.12
CA ASP A 331 -18.66 -17.55 -7.63
C ASP A 331 -17.26 -17.38 -7.02
N ASP A 332 -16.82 -18.32 -6.18
CA ASP A 332 -15.49 -18.29 -5.56
C ASP A 332 -14.37 -18.35 -6.60
N VAL A 333 -14.51 -19.16 -7.65
CA VAL A 333 -13.57 -19.17 -8.79
C VAL A 333 -13.50 -17.80 -9.45
N ARG A 334 -14.65 -17.15 -9.72
CA ARG A 334 -14.68 -15.81 -10.32
C ARG A 334 -13.99 -14.77 -9.44
N GLU A 335 -14.23 -14.77 -8.13
CA GLU A 335 -13.56 -13.86 -7.20
C GLU A 335 -12.05 -14.12 -7.16
N ALA A 336 -11.62 -15.38 -7.13
CA ALA A 336 -10.21 -15.74 -7.14
C ALA A 336 -9.50 -15.30 -8.44
N GLU A 337 -10.17 -15.38 -9.59
CA GLU A 337 -9.66 -14.86 -10.86
C GLU A 337 -9.55 -13.33 -10.88
N ASP A 338 -10.54 -12.62 -10.33
CA ASP A 338 -10.49 -11.16 -10.16
C ASP A 338 -9.35 -10.75 -9.23
N TRP A 339 -9.18 -11.44 -8.10
CA TRP A 339 -8.08 -11.19 -7.16
C TRP A 339 -6.72 -11.43 -7.81
N ALA A 340 -6.53 -12.52 -8.56
CA ALA A 340 -5.30 -12.80 -9.27
C ALA A 340 -4.98 -11.72 -10.33
N ARG A 341 -5.99 -11.23 -11.05
CA ARG A 341 -5.84 -10.11 -12.00
C ARG A 341 -5.47 -8.80 -11.30
N GLU A 342 -6.12 -8.46 -10.19
CA GLU A 342 -5.79 -7.27 -9.39
C GLU A 342 -4.36 -7.36 -8.84
N ALA A 343 -3.97 -8.51 -8.29
CA ALA A 343 -2.64 -8.74 -7.74
C ALA A 343 -1.54 -8.61 -8.81
N ALA A 344 -1.78 -9.09 -10.02
CA ALA A 344 -0.85 -8.92 -11.14
C ALA A 344 -0.68 -7.45 -11.54
N ALA A 345 -1.77 -6.69 -11.61
CA ALA A 345 -1.73 -5.26 -11.90
C ALA A 345 -1.04 -4.44 -10.78
N ASP A 346 -1.25 -4.82 -9.52
CA ASP A 346 -0.57 -4.23 -8.36
C ASP A 346 0.95 -4.48 -8.41
N LEU A 347 1.40 -5.67 -8.84
CA LEU A 347 2.82 -5.96 -9.01
C LEU A 347 3.47 -5.06 -10.08
N VAL A 348 2.85 -4.93 -11.25
CA VAL A 348 3.35 -4.04 -12.32
C VAL A 348 3.45 -2.59 -11.81
N SER A 349 2.43 -2.15 -11.08
CA SER A 349 2.40 -0.81 -10.49
C SER A 349 3.47 -0.59 -9.42
N ALA A 350 3.77 -1.61 -8.60
CA ALA A 350 4.82 -1.56 -7.59
C ALA A 350 6.21 -1.54 -8.23
N GLN A 351 6.43 -2.31 -9.29
CA GLN A 351 7.67 -2.31 -10.06
C GLN A 351 7.92 -0.96 -10.73
N ALA A 352 6.88 -0.32 -11.27
CA ALA A 352 6.99 1.04 -11.81
C ALA A 352 7.40 2.05 -10.73
N TRP A 353 6.82 1.97 -9.53
CA TRP A 353 7.21 2.83 -8.40
C TRP A 353 8.65 2.56 -7.94
N GLU A 354 9.09 1.31 -7.89
CA GLU A 354 10.49 0.97 -7.58
C GLU A 354 11.46 1.57 -8.60
N ARG A 355 11.16 1.46 -9.90
CA ARG A 355 11.97 2.06 -10.97
C ARG A 355 12.07 3.57 -10.82
N GLU A 356 10.94 4.25 -10.64
CA GLU A 356 10.89 5.70 -10.42
C GLU A 356 11.70 6.12 -9.17
N ALA A 357 11.54 5.40 -8.06
CA ALA A 357 12.30 5.69 -6.84
C ALA A 357 13.80 5.39 -6.98
N ALA A 358 14.17 4.38 -7.79
CA ALA A 358 15.56 4.07 -8.08
C ALA A 358 16.19 5.13 -8.98
N GLU A 359 15.47 5.60 -10.00
CA GLU A 359 15.86 6.71 -10.86
C GLU A 359 16.06 7.99 -10.06
N GLN A 360 15.14 8.32 -9.14
CA GLN A 360 15.27 9.49 -8.25
C GLN A 360 16.55 9.47 -7.40
N VAL A 361 16.95 8.29 -6.91
CA VAL A 361 18.20 8.15 -6.12
C VAL A 361 19.42 8.15 -7.04
N ALA A 362 19.35 7.50 -8.19
CA ALA A 362 20.45 7.43 -9.16
C ALA A 362 20.80 8.81 -9.72
N HIS A 363 19.79 9.61 -10.07
CA HIS A 363 19.95 10.97 -10.60
C HIS A 363 19.83 12.04 -9.51
N PHE A 364 19.96 11.65 -8.23
CA PHE A 364 19.96 12.63 -7.14
C PHE A 364 21.13 13.60 -7.31
N GLY A 365 20.82 14.89 -7.21
CA GLY A 365 21.78 15.98 -7.41
C GLY A 365 21.85 16.50 -8.85
N GLU A 366 21.25 15.81 -9.81
CA GLU A 366 21.20 16.29 -11.20
C GLU A 366 20.12 17.35 -11.38
N GLY A 367 20.39 18.34 -12.22
CA GLY A 367 19.43 19.38 -12.54
C GLY A 367 20.11 20.54 -13.24
N GLU A 368 19.33 21.47 -13.76
CA GLU A 368 19.84 22.68 -14.37
C GLU A 368 18.97 23.86 -13.97
N GLY A 369 19.53 25.06 -14.04
CA GLY A 369 18.83 26.24 -13.64
C GLY A 369 19.45 27.51 -14.17
N VAL A 370 18.64 28.55 -14.11
CA VAL A 370 18.99 29.92 -14.49
C VAL A 370 18.72 30.84 -13.32
N GLN A 371 19.55 31.85 -13.18
CA GLN A 371 19.34 32.90 -12.21
C GLN A 371 19.63 34.26 -12.86
N ALA A 372 18.75 35.22 -12.60
CA ALA A 372 18.89 36.60 -13.04
C ALA A 372 18.72 37.52 -11.84
N GLY A 373 19.50 38.59 -11.80
CA GLY A 373 19.44 39.60 -10.75
C GLY A 373 19.22 41.01 -11.29
N PHE A 374 18.76 41.85 -10.39
CA PHE A 374 18.71 43.29 -10.52
C PHE A 374 19.27 43.87 -9.22
N GLU A 375 20.37 44.60 -9.30
CA GLU A 375 21.03 45.21 -8.16
C GLU A 375 21.22 46.70 -8.39
N TYR A 376 20.83 47.51 -7.41
CA TYR A 376 20.97 48.95 -7.48
C TYR A 376 21.54 49.49 -6.19
N TYR A 377 22.67 50.19 -6.31
CA TYR A 377 23.36 50.88 -5.23
C TYR A 377 23.30 52.38 -5.46
N SER A 378 23.11 53.14 -4.39
CA SER A 378 23.22 54.60 -4.40
C SER A 378 23.88 55.08 -3.12
N TRP A 379 24.76 56.07 -3.23
CA TRP A 379 25.51 56.59 -2.10
C TRP A 379 25.66 58.10 -2.13
N ARG A 380 25.94 58.65 -0.95
CA ARG A 380 26.36 60.03 -0.72
C ARG A 380 27.52 60.03 0.26
N GLY A 381 28.45 60.96 0.07
CA GLY A 381 29.68 61.08 0.85
C GLY A 381 30.54 62.17 0.23
N ARG A 382 31.82 61.87 -0.01
CA ARG A 382 32.72 62.76 -0.78
C ARG A 382 32.16 63.12 -2.16
N ARG A 383 31.56 62.16 -2.85
CA ARG A 383 30.74 62.35 -4.07
C ARG A 383 29.47 61.51 -3.96
N ALA A 384 28.43 61.92 -4.68
CA ALA A 384 27.21 61.14 -4.83
C ALA A 384 27.31 60.33 -6.12
N GLY A 385 26.90 59.07 -6.07
CA GLY A 385 27.00 58.14 -7.20
C GLY A 385 25.99 57.01 -7.10
N HIS A 386 25.97 56.19 -8.14
CA HIS A 386 25.08 55.04 -8.23
C HIS A 386 25.66 53.92 -9.10
N GLN A 387 25.18 52.70 -8.89
CA GLN A 387 25.54 51.54 -9.70
C GLN A 387 24.32 50.63 -9.89
N LEU A 388 24.05 50.28 -11.15
CA LEU A 388 23.11 49.25 -11.57
C LEU A 388 23.89 48.04 -12.08
N TYR A 389 23.62 46.86 -11.53
CA TYR A 389 24.18 45.60 -11.97
C TYR A 389 23.06 44.59 -12.28
N LEU A 390 23.16 43.96 -13.45
CA LEU A 390 22.20 42.97 -13.96
C LEU A 390 22.93 41.64 -14.21
N PRO A 391 23.13 40.82 -13.18
CA PRO A 391 23.76 39.51 -13.32
C PRO A 391 22.83 38.49 -13.98
N LEU A 392 23.42 37.58 -14.75
CA LEU A 392 22.80 36.41 -15.34
C LEU A 392 23.73 35.21 -15.15
N SER A 393 23.18 34.11 -14.65
CA SER A 393 23.90 32.85 -14.51
C SER A 393 23.06 31.66 -14.96
N TYR A 394 23.75 30.65 -15.46
CA TYR A 394 23.25 29.33 -15.77
C TYR A 394 24.13 28.31 -15.06
N PHE A 395 23.50 27.26 -14.53
CA PHE A 395 24.20 26.15 -13.89
C PHE A 395 23.53 24.83 -14.25
N ALA A 396 24.33 23.77 -14.32
CA ALA A 396 23.84 22.42 -14.55
C ALA A 396 24.72 21.39 -13.85
N SER A 397 24.10 20.40 -13.23
CA SER A 397 24.72 19.24 -12.63
C SER A 397 24.20 18.00 -13.33
N ARG A 398 25.09 17.18 -13.92
CA ARG A 398 24.71 15.98 -14.67
C ARG A 398 25.69 14.85 -14.41
N ARG A 399 25.23 13.60 -14.38
CA ARG A 399 26.15 12.46 -14.37
C ARG A 399 26.66 12.12 -15.76
N GLN A 400 27.96 11.93 -15.86
CA GLN A 400 28.66 11.39 -17.03
C GLN A 400 29.55 10.24 -16.57
N ASP A 401 29.40 9.06 -17.18
CA ASP A 401 30.17 7.85 -16.87
C ASP A 401 30.22 7.50 -15.37
N GLY A 402 29.13 7.76 -14.64
CA GLY A 402 29.00 7.49 -13.20
C GLY A 402 29.48 8.62 -12.27
N HIS A 403 30.11 9.66 -12.81
CA HIS A 403 30.61 10.82 -12.08
C HIS A 403 29.69 12.03 -12.23
N MET A 404 29.48 12.80 -11.16
CA MET A 404 28.78 14.08 -11.27
C MET A 404 29.70 15.11 -11.93
N VAL A 405 29.15 15.90 -12.83
CA VAL A 405 29.81 17.02 -13.49
C VAL A 405 28.94 18.26 -13.33
N ASP A 406 29.48 19.29 -12.70
CA ASP A 406 28.85 20.59 -12.63
C ASP A 406 29.41 21.52 -13.69
N PHE A 407 28.53 22.33 -14.28
CA PHE A 407 28.84 23.38 -15.22
C PHE A 407 28.21 24.68 -14.72
N SER A 408 28.93 25.78 -14.81
CA SER A 408 28.40 27.12 -14.59
C SER A 408 28.87 28.09 -15.67
N LEU A 409 27.98 29.03 -15.99
CA LEU A 409 28.24 30.15 -16.88
C LEU A 409 27.62 31.39 -16.22
N SER A 410 28.40 32.44 -16.03
CA SER A 410 27.90 33.72 -15.53
C SER A 410 28.47 34.91 -16.28
N ALA A 411 27.65 35.95 -16.40
CA ALA A 411 28.01 37.25 -16.93
C ALA A 411 27.03 38.29 -16.37
N GLY A 412 27.28 39.57 -16.60
CA GLY A 412 26.34 40.60 -16.21
C GLY A 412 26.54 41.88 -16.98
N ARG A 413 25.56 42.78 -16.86
CA ARG A 413 25.68 44.15 -17.37
C ARG A 413 25.80 45.11 -16.20
N VAL A 414 26.76 46.02 -16.26
CA VAL A 414 26.96 47.05 -15.27
C VAL A 414 26.79 48.45 -15.87
N ALA A 415 26.23 49.36 -15.11
CA ALA A 415 26.23 50.78 -15.35
C ALA A 415 26.52 51.49 -14.01
N SER A 416 27.63 52.22 -13.95
CA SER A 416 28.17 52.80 -12.73
C SER A 416 28.56 54.25 -12.98
N ASP A 417 28.29 55.11 -12.00
CA ASP A 417 28.73 56.51 -11.98
C ASP A 417 29.27 56.83 -10.58
N SER A 418 30.56 57.12 -10.50
CA SER A 418 31.26 57.44 -9.25
C SER A 418 31.00 58.86 -8.75
N GLY A 419 30.43 59.74 -9.59
CA GLY A 419 30.26 61.16 -9.33
C GLY A 419 31.51 62.01 -9.63
N TYR A 420 32.59 61.41 -10.15
CA TYR A 420 33.77 62.11 -10.67
C TYR A 420 33.65 62.34 -12.19
N ALA A 421 34.31 63.39 -12.70
CA ALA A 421 34.42 63.58 -14.15
C ALA A 421 35.20 62.40 -14.77
N GLY A 422 34.65 61.83 -15.85
CA GLY A 422 35.17 60.58 -16.43
C GLY A 422 34.77 59.31 -15.64
N GLY A 423 34.08 59.43 -14.51
CA GLY A 423 33.74 58.33 -13.59
C GLY A 423 32.57 57.45 -14.00
N HIS A 424 32.15 57.49 -15.27
CA HIS A 424 31.03 56.71 -15.79
C HIS A 424 31.53 55.47 -16.54
N VAL A 425 30.96 54.30 -16.21
CA VAL A 425 31.22 53.03 -16.88
C VAL A 425 29.88 52.39 -17.22
N SER A 426 29.74 51.90 -18.45
CA SER A 426 28.62 51.04 -18.83
C SER A 426 29.08 49.98 -19.82
N GLY A 427 28.81 48.71 -19.52
CA GLY A 427 29.27 47.60 -20.33
C GLY A 427 28.86 46.25 -19.75
N PHE A 428 29.38 45.19 -20.36
CA PHE A 428 29.31 43.86 -19.78
C PHE A 428 30.46 43.66 -18.78
N THR A 429 30.23 42.79 -17.82
CA THR A 429 31.30 42.19 -17.03
C THR A 429 31.90 41.03 -17.80
N ASP A 430 33.05 40.56 -17.35
CA ASP A 430 33.66 39.35 -17.91
C ASP A 430 32.73 38.14 -17.78
N THR A 431 32.90 37.20 -18.71
CA THR A 431 32.16 35.94 -18.73
C THR A 431 32.97 34.89 -17.99
N VAL A 432 32.37 34.29 -16.96
CA VAL A 432 33.02 33.26 -16.15
C VAL A 432 32.41 31.90 -16.48
N LEU A 433 33.27 30.94 -16.79
CA LEU A 433 32.94 29.54 -17.01
C LEU A 433 33.51 28.71 -15.87
N GLY A 434 32.70 27.81 -15.31
CA GLY A 434 33.11 26.89 -14.26
C GLY A 434 32.77 25.45 -14.63
N ILE A 435 33.69 24.53 -14.35
CA ILE A 435 33.46 23.09 -14.44
C ILE A 435 33.97 22.43 -13.16
N THR A 436 33.17 21.53 -12.58
CA THR A 436 33.58 20.69 -11.45
C THR A 436 33.37 19.22 -11.79
N LEU A 437 34.40 18.40 -11.62
CA LEU A 437 34.35 16.95 -11.75
C LEU A 437 34.38 16.30 -10.37
N HIS A 438 33.40 15.45 -10.06
CA HIS A 438 33.25 14.82 -8.76
C HIS A 438 33.77 13.38 -8.72
N GLY A 439 34.69 13.11 -7.81
CA GLY A 439 35.11 11.79 -7.37
C GLY A 439 34.56 11.48 -5.98
N ASP A 440 33.23 11.36 -5.86
CA ASP A 440 32.56 11.17 -4.57
C ASP A 440 32.71 9.75 -4.03
N HIS A 441 33.14 9.65 -2.76
CA HIS A 441 33.17 8.39 -2.01
C HIS A 441 32.64 8.56 -0.59
N PRO A 442 32.21 7.47 0.08
CA PRO A 442 31.60 7.58 1.41
C PRO A 442 32.48 8.19 2.51
N ARG A 443 33.80 8.22 2.35
CA ARG A 443 34.76 8.76 3.34
C ARG A 443 35.60 9.90 2.78
N ASP A 444 36.18 9.73 1.60
CA ASP A 444 37.12 10.69 1.04
C ASP A 444 36.70 11.01 -0.40
N SER A 445 36.09 12.17 -0.60
CA SER A 445 35.70 12.67 -1.91
C SER A 445 36.75 13.64 -2.42
N VAL A 446 37.03 13.59 -3.73
CA VAL A 446 37.94 14.54 -4.38
C VAL A 446 37.20 15.23 -5.51
N ARG A 447 37.29 16.55 -5.59
CA ARG A 447 36.72 17.32 -6.69
C ARG A 447 37.78 18.12 -7.40
N TYR A 448 37.66 18.18 -8.71
CA TYR A 448 38.53 18.97 -9.57
C TYR A 448 37.73 20.12 -10.14
N HIS A 449 38.15 21.34 -9.85
CA HIS A 449 37.51 22.54 -10.35
C HIS A 449 38.38 23.18 -11.41
N PHE A 450 37.73 23.76 -12.40
CA PHE A 450 38.37 24.62 -13.37
C PHE A 450 37.47 25.83 -13.62
N THR A 451 37.99 27.01 -13.30
CA THR A 451 37.33 28.29 -13.59
C THR A 451 38.13 29.01 -14.67
N LEU A 452 37.42 29.57 -15.65
CA LEU A 452 37.97 30.36 -16.73
C LEU A 452 37.28 31.73 -16.76
N ASN A 453 38.05 32.80 -16.55
CA ASN A 453 37.61 34.16 -16.83
C ASN A 453 37.89 34.50 -18.29
N VAL A 454 36.84 34.86 -19.03
CA VAL A 454 36.92 35.31 -20.41
C VAL A 454 36.73 36.84 -20.42
N PRO A 455 37.72 37.62 -20.91
CA PRO A 455 37.70 39.08 -20.85
C PRO A 455 36.76 39.67 -21.92
N THR A 456 35.46 39.43 -21.78
CA THR A 456 34.39 39.96 -22.63
C THR A 456 33.83 41.29 -22.12
N GLY A 457 34.17 41.67 -20.88
CA GLY A 457 33.74 42.91 -20.27
C GLY A 457 34.59 44.11 -20.65
N GLU A 458 34.16 45.29 -20.21
CA GLU A 458 34.93 46.53 -20.39
C GLU A 458 36.10 46.57 -19.40
N SER A 459 37.34 46.45 -19.89
CA SER A 459 38.57 46.55 -19.08
C SER A 459 39.25 47.93 -19.13
N ARG A 460 38.96 48.73 -20.16
CA ARG A 460 39.53 50.08 -20.33
C ARG A 460 38.61 51.13 -19.72
N VAL A 461 38.59 51.17 -18.41
CA VAL A 461 37.85 52.19 -17.65
C VAL A 461 38.74 53.37 -17.29
N TYR A 462 38.14 54.54 -17.12
CA TYR A 462 38.86 55.66 -16.51
C TYR A 462 39.14 55.32 -15.04
N GLN A 463 40.30 55.70 -14.52
CA GLN A 463 40.63 55.50 -13.10
C GLN A 463 39.58 56.14 -12.20
N SER A 464 39.03 57.30 -12.59
CA SER A 464 37.93 57.98 -11.89
C SER A 464 36.64 57.15 -11.72
N ALA A 465 36.47 56.02 -12.45
CA ALA A 465 35.31 55.16 -12.33
C ALA A 465 35.44 54.07 -11.24
N VAL A 466 36.67 53.82 -10.76
CA VAL A 466 36.93 52.88 -9.66
C VAL A 466 36.28 53.40 -8.37
N LEU A 467 35.59 52.53 -7.64
CA LEU A 467 34.86 52.88 -6.43
C LEU A 467 35.57 52.38 -5.18
N PRO A 468 35.49 53.11 -4.04
CA PRO A 468 35.98 52.60 -2.78
C PRO A 468 35.31 51.29 -2.34
N GLU A 469 36.08 50.38 -1.75
CA GLU A 469 35.58 49.10 -1.23
C GLU A 469 34.34 49.21 -0.32
N GLY A 470 33.34 48.35 -0.48
CA GLY A 470 32.15 48.34 0.38
C GLY A 470 31.14 49.48 0.14
N VAL A 471 31.29 50.25 -0.94
CA VAL A 471 30.31 51.26 -1.41
C VAL A 471 29.26 50.65 -2.36
N ALA A 472 29.69 49.79 -3.29
CA ALA A 472 28.83 49.14 -4.28
C ALA A 472 29.33 47.71 -4.55
N ALA A 473 28.52 46.92 -5.28
CA ALA A 473 28.84 45.52 -5.61
C ALA A 473 30.11 45.38 -6.46
N MET A 474 30.32 46.25 -7.44
CA MET A 474 31.52 46.26 -8.28
C MET A 474 32.34 47.52 -8.02
N THR A 475 33.61 47.34 -7.70
CA THR A 475 34.56 48.44 -7.44
C THR A 475 35.65 48.56 -8.50
N SER A 476 35.91 47.47 -9.23
CA SER A 476 36.80 47.39 -10.40
C SER A 476 36.08 46.74 -11.58
N PHE A 477 36.61 46.94 -12.80
CA PHE A 477 35.97 46.50 -14.04
C PHE A 477 36.98 45.86 -14.99
N GLY A 478 36.64 44.66 -15.47
CA GLY A 478 37.40 43.90 -16.46
C GLY A 478 38.75 43.41 -15.95
N ALA A 479 39.05 42.14 -16.21
CA ALA A 479 40.36 41.56 -16.01
C ALA A 479 40.88 40.97 -17.32
N GLY A 480 42.07 40.40 -17.30
CA GLY A 480 42.60 39.60 -18.40
C GLY A 480 42.00 38.21 -18.44
N TRP A 481 42.54 37.37 -19.31
CA TRP A 481 42.33 35.92 -19.22
C TRP A 481 42.82 35.39 -17.88
N GLU A 482 41.98 34.63 -17.19
CA GLU A 482 42.37 33.95 -15.95
C GLU A 482 42.01 32.47 -16.00
N TYR A 483 42.97 31.61 -15.67
CA TYR A 483 42.82 30.16 -15.65
C TYR A 483 43.05 29.67 -14.23
N ILE A 484 42.05 29.01 -13.66
CA ILE A 484 42.05 28.66 -12.23
C ILE A 484 41.70 27.18 -12.06
N PRO A 485 42.68 26.27 -12.17
CA PRO A 485 42.52 24.93 -11.64
C PRO A 485 42.47 24.96 -10.10
N ALA A 486 41.64 24.10 -9.54
CA ALA A 486 41.64 23.80 -8.11
C ALA A 486 41.34 22.33 -7.83
N VAL A 487 41.81 21.86 -6.68
CA VAL A 487 41.50 20.53 -6.15
C VAL A 487 40.92 20.70 -4.75
N GLU A 488 39.76 20.09 -4.52
CA GLU A 488 39.08 20.00 -3.23
C GLU A 488 39.18 18.56 -2.73
N TRP A 489 39.63 18.37 -1.50
CA TRP A 489 39.56 17.11 -0.78
C TRP A 489 38.58 17.23 0.37
N LEU A 490 37.58 16.37 0.39
CA LEU A 490 36.51 16.35 1.37
C LEU A 490 36.54 15.03 2.16
N HIS A 491 36.86 15.12 3.44
CA HIS A 491 36.83 14.01 4.38
C HIS A 491 35.55 14.01 5.20
N HIS A 492 34.77 12.94 5.12
CA HIS A 492 33.55 12.73 5.87
C HIS A 492 33.83 11.95 7.17
N PHE A 493 33.81 12.64 8.31
CA PHE A 493 33.83 11.97 9.62
C PHE A 493 32.50 11.27 9.90
N THR A 494 31.40 11.94 9.53
CA THR A 494 30.03 11.43 9.58
C THR A 494 29.26 11.94 8.36
N GLU A 495 27.99 11.55 8.20
CA GLU A 495 27.10 12.14 7.18
C GLU A 495 26.85 13.65 7.39
N ARG A 496 27.17 14.18 8.58
CA ARG A 496 26.92 15.57 8.97
C ARG A 496 28.20 16.37 9.21
N ASP A 497 29.32 15.71 9.47
CA ASP A 497 30.58 16.32 9.84
C ASP A 497 31.63 16.04 8.78
N SER A 498 32.21 17.11 8.22
CA SER A 498 33.23 17.01 7.19
C SER A 498 34.35 18.02 7.36
N LEU A 499 35.54 17.64 6.89
CA LEU A 499 36.68 18.53 6.69
C LEU A 499 36.89 18.70 5.18
N ASP A 500 36.91 19.93 4.72
CA ASP A 500 37.16 20.36 3.36
C ASP A 500 38.54 21.02 3.31
N ALA A 501 39.37 20.65 2.32
CA ALA A 501 40.64 21.29 2.04
C ALA A 501 40.75 21.58 0.54
N MET A 502 40.93 22.84 0.18
CA MET A 502 41.00 23.30 -1.21
C MET A 502 42.34 23.95 -1.50
N LEU A 503 42.93 23.60 -2.65
CA LEU A 503 44.12 24.23 -3.20
C LEU A 503 43.79 24.76 -4.60
N SER A 504 44.09 26.03 -4.86
CA SER A 504 43.81 26.68 -6.15
C SER A 504 44.96 27.57 -6.60
N CYS A 505 45.15 27.69 -7.91
CA CYS A 505 46.19 28.52 -8.51
C CYS A 505 45.60 29.29 -9.69
N ALA A 506 45.51 30.61 -9.60
CA ALA A 506 45.08 31.47 -10.71
C ALA A 506 46.28 31.94 -11.53
N TRP A 507 46.32 31.52 -12.79
CA TRP A 507 47.20 32.11 -13.80
C TRP A 507 46.47 33.26 -14.49
N ARG A 508 46.97 34.48 -14.27
CA ARG A 508 46.35 35.72 -14.71
C ARG A 508 47.19 36.36 -15.81
N ALA A 509 46.58 36.56 -16.98
CA ALA A 509 47.23 37.17 -18.13
C ALA A 509 47.33 38.69 -17.98
N ALA A 510 48.16 39.30 -18.83
CA ALA A 510 48.24 40.75 -18.95
C ALA A 510 46.94 41.31 -19.53
N TYR A 511 46.58 42.53 -19.14
CA TYR A 511 45.48 43.27 -19.77
C TYR A 511 45.70 44.78 -19.71
N ASP A 512 45.07 45.48 -20.63
CA ASP A 512 45.04 46.95 -20.64
C ASP A 512 44.00 47.43 -19.64
N TYR A 513 44.40 48.30 -18.71
CA TYR A 513 43.58 48.64 -17.54
C TYR A 513 43.13 50.11 -17.50
N ALA A 514 43.63 50.96 -18.39
CA ALA A 514 43.41 52.40 -18.35
C ALA A 514 42.90 52.95 -19.68
N ARG A 515 41.84 53.75 -19.62
CA ARG A 515 41.29 54.43 -20.80
C ARG A 515 42.11 55.65 -21.21
N GLU A 516 42.69 56.34 -20.22
CA GLU A 516 43.52 57.53 -20.38
C GLU A 516 44.84 57.21 -21.09
N SER A 517 45.36 56.01 -20.86
CA SER A 517 46.60 55.50 -21.44
C SER A 517 46.35 54.15 -22.12
N PRO A 518 45.89 54.12 -23.39
CA PRO A 518 45.46 52.90 -24.05
C PRO A 518 46.54 51.82 -24.24
N SER A 519 47.81 52.18 -24.04
CA SER A 519 48.95 51.26 -24.09
C SER A 519 49.44 50.83 -22.71
N ALA A 520 48.83 51.30 -21.62
CA ALA A 520 49.20 50.91 -20.26
C ALA A 520 48.61 49.54 -19.93
N ALA A 521 49.48 48.60 -19.59
CA ALA A 521 49.10 47.24 -19.23
C ALA A 521 49.43 46.93 -17.76
N VAL A 522 48.71 45.96 -17.20
CA VAL A 522 49.00 45.35 -15.91
C VAL A 522 49.20 43.84 -16.07
N HIS A 523 50.23 43.33 -15.41
CA HIS A 523 50.54 41.92 -15.23
C HIS A 523 50.34 41.59 -13.75
N PRO A 524 49.15 41.11 -13.33
CA PRO A 524 48.81 40.93 -11.93
C PRO A 524 49.58 39.80 -11.23
N GLY A 525 50.32 38.96 -11.96
CA GLY A 525 51.05 37.81 -11.41
C GLY A 525 50.14 36.64 -11.01
N THR A 526 50.70 35.46 -10.81
CA THR A 526 49.95 34.26 -10.36
C THR A 526 49.48 34.41 -8.92
N GLN A 527 48.32 33.85 -8.58
CA GLN A 527 47.84 33.79 -7.19
C GLN A 527 47.63 32.35 -6.74
N LEU A 528 48.14 32.01 -5.56
CA LEU A 528 47.91 30.74 -4.87
C LEU A 528 46.90 30.99 -3.74
N ALA A 529 45.88 30.15 -3.62
CA ALA A 529 44.99 30.14 -2.46
C ALA A 529 44.76 28.74 -1.92
N GLU A 530 44.74 28.67 -0.60
CA GLU A 530 44.60 27.48 0.22
C GLU A 530 43.47 27.72 1.22
N GLU A 531 42.57 26.76 1.34
CA GLU A 531 41.50 26.81 2.34
C GLU A 531 41.38 25.47 3.05
N VAL A 532 41.17 25.50 4.36
CA VAL A 532 40.78 24.33 5.15
C VAL A 532 39.58 24.71 5.99
N SER A 533 38.46 23.99 5.84
CA SER A 533 37.23 24.27 6.56
C SER A 533 36.62 23.01 7.19
N TYR A 534 36.19 23.14 8.44
CA TYR A 534 35.34 22.15 9.11
C TYR A 534 33.88 22.57 8.97
N GLN A 535 33.01 21.61 8.70
CA GLN A 535 31.59 21.83 8.53
C GLN A 535 30.77 20.79 9.32
N HIS A 536 29.74 21.28 10.01
CA HIS A 536 28.70 20.49 10.68
C HIS A 536 27.34 20.84 10.10
N ILE A 537 26.60 19.87 9.56
CA ILE A 537 25.25 20.00 8.99
C ILE A 537 24.24 19.19 9.82
N GLY A 538 23.93 19.69 11.02
CA GLY A 538 22.88 19.13 11.87
C GLY A 538 21.48 19.62 11.48
N GLU A 539 20.42 19.00 12.01
CA GLU A 539 19.03 19.43 11.75
C GLU A 539 18.67 20.75 12.46
N ARG A 540 19.22 20.95 13.66
CA ARG A 540 18.97 22.13 14.51
C ARG A 540 20.09 23.17 14.48
N GLN A 541 21.31 22.75 14.15
CA GLN A 541 22.48 23.63 14.13
C GLN A 541 23.35 23.28 12.93
N GLN A 542 23.83 24.30 12.24
CA GLN A 542 24.82 24.20 11.18
C GLN A 542 25.98 25.13 11.53
N THR A 543 27.21 24.69 11.32
CA THR A 543 28.40 25.48 11.62
C THR A 543 29.45 25.24 10.55
N ARG A 544 30.17 26.28 10.14
CA ARG A 544 31.39 26.18 9.34
C ARG A 544 32.48 27.03 9.97
N ILE A 545 33.68 26.48 10.10
CA ILE A 545 34.87 27.20 10.56
C ILE A 545 35.97 26.95 9.55
N GLY A 546 36.54 28.00 8.97
CA GLY A 546 37.52 27.91 7.90
C GLY A 546 38.75 28.78 8.15
N LEU A 547 39.91 28.26 7.78
CA LEU A 547 41.16 29.00 7.66
C LEU A 547 41.49 29.14 6.18
N ARG A 548 41.75 30.36 5.71
CA ARG A 548 42.23 30.63 4.36
C ARG A 548 43.62 31.25 4.38
N HIS A 549 44.41 30.93 3.37
CA HIS A 549 45.67 31.57 3.08
C HIS A 549 45.70 31.91 1.59
N SER A 550 46.18 33.10 1.25
CA SER A 550 46.44 33.45 -0.15
C SER A 550 47.72 34.25 -0.30
N SER A 551 48.41 34.00 -1.41
CA SER A 551 49.65 34.67 -1.77
C SER A 551 49.67 34.98 -3.26
N THR A 552 50.25 36.12 -3.63
CA THR A 552 50.43 36.51 -5.02
C THR A 552 51.91 36.53 -5.39
N ALA A 553 52.19 36.25 -6.66
CA ALA A 553 53.48 36.48 -7.26
C ALA A 553 53.69 37.98 -7.55
N MET A 554 54.91 38.35 -7.95
CA MET A 554 55.22 39.73 -8.33
C MET A 554 54.37 40.18 -9.53
N ALA A 555 53.66 41.29 -9.34
CA ALA A 555 52.92 42.01 -10.36
C ALA A 555 53.79 43.10 -11.00
N ARG A 556 53.44 43.49 -12.23
CA ARG A 556 54.00 44.66 -12.93
C ARG A 556 52.86 45.50 -13.46
N GLN A 557 52.97 46.81 -13.33
CA GLN A 557 51.96 47.73 -13.80
C GLN A 557 52.62 48.93 -14.45
N ASP A 558 52.23 49.23 -15.68
CA ASP A 558 52.63 50.47 -16.34
C ASP A 558 52.04 51.68 -15.59
N THR A 559 52.75 52.79 -15.59
CA THR A 559 52.34 54.02 -14.90
C THR A 559 52.36 55.17 -15.88
N PHE A 560 51.51 56.16 -15.64
CA PHE A 560 51.38 57.36 -16.46
C PHE A 560 51.02 58.55 -15.57
N ASP A 561 51.30 59.77 -16.04
CA ASP A 561 51.00 61.02 -15.34
C ASP A 561 49.50 61.35 -15.44
N TYR A 562 48.70 60.64 -14.65
CA TYR A 562 47.26 60.84 -14.58
C TYR A 562 46.89 62.22 -14.02
N ASP A 563 47.68 62.74 -13.06
CA ASP A 563 47.42 64.04 -12.42
C ASP A 563 47.61 65.19 -13.41
N GLY A 564 48.70 65.16 -14.19
CA GLY A 564 48.94 66.13 -15.25
C GLY A 564 47.83 66.11 -16.31
N TRP A 565 47.29 64.93 -16.63
CA TRP A 565 46.18 64.78 -17.57
C TRP A 565 44.84 65.31 -17.03
N LEU A 566 44.53 65.05 -15.77
CA LEU A 566 43.35 65.64 -15.11
C LEU A 566 43.43 67.18 -15.08
N GLN A 567 44.58 67.73 -14.70
CA GLN A 567 44.81 69.18 -14.66
C GLN A 567 44.78 69.82 -16.06
N GLY A 568 45.22 69.08 -17.07
CA GLY A 568 45.19 69.48 -18.48
C GLY A 568 43.80 69.43 -19.14
N GLY A 569 42.74 69.20 -18.37
CA GLY A 569 41.36 69.20 -18.89
C GLY A 569 40.90 67.90 -19.53
N MET A 570 41.62 66.79 -19.29
CA MET A 570 41.29 65.45 -19.84
C MET A 570 41.28 65.39 -21.38
N GLU A 571 42.08 66.23 -22.04
CA GLU A 571 42.21 66.23 -23.50
C GLU A 571 43.25 65.20 -23.98
N GLY A 572 42.86 64.33 -24.92
CA GLY A 572 43.76 63.34 -25.54
C GLY A 572 44.15 62.17 -24.62
N THR A 573 45.13 61.37 -25.07
CA THR A 573 45.66 60.19 -24.36
C THR A 573 47.02 60.49 -23.71
N VAL A 574 47.28 59.91 -22.54
CA VAL A 574 48.55 60.03 -21.80
C VAL A 574 49.49 58.87 -22.17
N PRO A 575 50.74 59.12 -22.56
CA PRO A 575 51.71 58.05 -22.79
C PRO A 575 52.13 57.39 -21.47
N VAL A 576 52.56 56.13 -21.54
CA VAL A 576 53.19 55.42 -20.42
C VAL A 576 54.49 56.13 -20.04
N SER A 577 54.66 56.44 -18.76
CA SER A 577 55.81 57.15 -18.18
C SER A 577 56.77 56.25 -17.39
N GLY A 578 56.37 55.02 -17.04
CA GLY A 578 57.22 54.08 -16.29
C GLY A 578 56.53 52.77 -15.95
N GLU A 579 57.20 51.91 -15.18
CA GLU A 579 56.67 50.61 -14.68
C GLU A 579 56.86 50.54 -13.16
N THR A 580 55.84 50.09 -12.43
CA THR A 580 55.96 49.71 -11.02
C THR A 580 55.89 48.20 -10.86
N ARG A 581 56.74 47.65 -10.00
CA ARG A 581 56.73 46.23 -9.62
C ARG A 581 56.34 46.11 -8.17
N TYR A 582 55.32 45.29 -7.90
CA TYR A 582 54.82 45.11 -6.55
C TYR A 582 54.39 43.67 -6.29
N ARG A 583 54.34 43.27 -5.03
CA ARG A 583 53.76 42.00 -4.60
C ARG A 583 52.72 42.34 -3.54
N GLU A 584 51.48 41.92 -3.75
CA GLU A 584 50.45 42.08 -2.73
C GLU A 584 50.84 41.27 -1.48
N GLY A 585 50.42 41.75 -0.31
CA GLY A 585 50.70 41.06 0.93
C GLY A 585 50.09 39.65 0.95
N GLU A 586 50.72 38.74 1.69
CA GLU A 586 50.12 37.44 1.99
C GLU A 586 48.96 37.63 2.99
N THR A 587 47.81 37.04 2.68
CA THR A 587 46.59 37.15 3.49
C THR A 587 46.31 35.84 4.22
N TRP A 588 46.04 35.95 5.51
CA TRP A 588 45.56 34.87 6.38
C TRP A 588 44.18 35.24 6.92
N GLY A 589 43.20 34.36 6.72
CA GLY A 589 41.82 34.59 7.12
C GLY A 589 41.25 33.49 7.99
N LEU A 590 40.50 33.87 9.01
CA LEU A 590 39.70 32.96 9.83
C LEU A 590 38.23 33.34 9.69
N ARG A 591 37.38 32.36 9.40
CA ARG A 591 35.94 32.55 9.24
C ARG A 591 35.16 31.57 10.10
N TRP A 592 34.10 32.05 10.75
CA TRP A 592 33.16 31.24 11.52
C TRP A 592 31.72 31.63 11.21
N LEU A 593 30.96 30.68 10.67
CA LEU A 593 29.53 30.79 10.46
C LEU A 593 28.80 29.82 11.36
N SER A 594 27.68 30.24 11.92
CA SER A 594 26.75 29.33 12.59
C SER A 594 25.31 29.74 12.35
N ASN A 595 24.45 28.76 12.08
CA ASN A 595 23.01 28.88 11.99
C ASN A 595 22.36 27.92 12.99
N ARG A 596 21.33 28.36 13.71
CA ARG A 596 20.65 27.57 14.74
C ARG A 596 19.16 27.83 14.72
N LYS A 597 18.36 26.75 14.72
CA LYS A 597 16.92 26.82 14.99
C LYS A 597 16.67 27.15 16.46
N ILE A 598 16.04 28.29 16.70
CA ILE A 598 15.57 28.71 18.03
C ILE A 598 14.14 28.21 18.27
N ALA A 599 13.30 28.25 17.23
CA ALA A 599 11.93 27.75 17.26
C ALA A 599 11.60 27.00 15.96
N PRO A 600 10.43 26.33 15.84
CA PRO A 600 10.06 25.62 14.60
C PRO A 600 10.06 26.49 13.35
N ARG A 601 9.83 27.80 13.49
CA ARG A 601 9.78 28.80 12.40
C ARG A 601 10.94 29.79 12.43
N ASP A 602 11.75 29.81 13.49
CA ASP A 602 12.73 30.86 13.75
C ASP A 602 14.15 30.31 13.79
N GLU A 603 15.04 30.96 13.05
CA GLU A 603 16.47 30.66 13.01
C GLU A 603 17.28 31.91 13.37
N TYR A 604 18.37 31.71 14.09
CA TYR A 604 19.40 32.72 14.35
C TYR A 604 20.69 32.29 13.68
N PHE A 605 21.41 33.25 13.13
CA PHE A 605 22.71 33.01 12.56
C PHE A 605 23.68 34.16 12.83
N HIS A 606 24.96 33.84 12.76
CA HIS A 606 26.02 34.83 12.78
C HIS A 606 27.16 34.41 11.86
N CYS A 607 27.89 35.40 11.38
CA CYS A 607 29.14 35.21 10.67
C CYS A 607 30.19 36.15 11.26
N LEU A 608 31.34 35.59 11.61
CA LEU A 608 32.52 36.30 12.05
C LEU A 608 33.65 36.00 11.06
N ALA A 609 34.35 37.03 10.61
CA ALA A 609 35.54 36.86 9.78
C ALA A 609 36.64 37.83 10.22
N PHE A 610 37.87 37.36 10.12
CA PHE A 610 39.06 38.11 10.44
C PHE A 610 40.12 37.82 9.38
N ASP A 611 40.59 38.85 8.71
CA ASP A 611 41.67 38.76 7.73
C ASP A 611 42.86 39.61 8.19
N PHE A 612 44.05 39.06 7.96
CA PHE A 612 45.32 39.73 8.17
C PHE A 612 46.14 39.65 6.89
N THR A 613 46.48 40.81 6.33
CA THR A 613 47.32 40.93 5.13
C THR A 613 48.64 41.58 5.49
N ASN A 614 49.75 40.92 5.14
CA ASN A 614 51.09 41.46 5.32
C ASN A 614 51.31 42.74 4.48
N ALA A 615 52.38 43.49 4.80
CA ALA A 615 52.71 44.70 4.05
C ALA A 615 53.01 44.38 2.58
N VAL A 616 52.56 45.27 1.69
CA VAL A 616 52.84 45.19 0.24
C VAL A 616 54.33 45.43 0.01
N HIS A 617 54.94 44.69 -0.91
CA HIS A 617 56.30 44.98 -1.38
C HIS A 617 56.24 45.77 -2.69
N GLY A 618 57.04 46.83 -2.82
CA GLY A 618 57.08 47.69 -4.01
C GLY A 618 56.30 49.00 -3.89
N TYR A 619 55.47 49.15 -2.85
CA TYR A 619 54.76 50.38 -2.47
C TYR A 619 54.90 50.66 -0.97
N ASP A 620 54.65 51.89 -0.55
CA ASP A 620 54.57 52.26 0.87
C ASP A 620 53.16 51.92 1.40
N ALA A 621 52.94 50.63 1.65
CA ALA A 621 51.67 50.11 2.17
C ALA A 621 51.92 49.22 3.39
N GLY A 622 51.38 49.64 4.54
CA GLY A 622 51.47 48.90 5.79
C GLY A 622 50.66 47.60 5.80
N LYS A 623 50.71 46.89 6.93
CA LYS A 623 49.87 45.70 7.17
C LYS A 623 48.41 46.10 7.29
N VAL A 624 47.51 45.26 6.79
CA VAL A 624 46.06 45.48 6.85
C VAL A 624 45.41 44.42 7.72
N TYR A 625 44.56 44.86 8.65
CA TYR A 625 43.69 44.01 9.45
C TYR A 625 42.25 44.31 9.08
N GLU A 626 41.49 43.27 8.75
CA GLU A 626 40.07 43.38 8.48
C GLU A 626 39.29 42.50 9.46
N GLN A 627 38.27 43.09 10.07
CA GLN A 627 37.37 42.45 11.01
C GLN A 627 35.95 42.60 10.51
N PHE A 628 35.21 41.50 10.50
CA PHE A 628 33.82 41.47 10.09
C PHE A 628 32.98 40.67 11.08
N ALA A 629 31.82 41.21 11.43
CA ALA A 629 30.84 40.54 12.26
C ALA A 629 29.42 40.83 11.74
N SER A 630 28.60 39.79 11.67
CA SER A 630 27.18 39.91 11.38
C SER A 630 26.35 38.99 12.25
N VAL A 631 25.16 39.45 12.60
CA VAL A 631 24.14 38.69 13.33
C VAL A 631 22.81 38.85 12.62
N GLY A 632 22.05 37.77 12.53
CA GLY A 632 20.79 37.77 11.81
C GLY A 632 19.76 36.82 12.39
N VAL A 633 18.51 37.15 12.09
CA VAL A 633 17.35 36.31 12.39
C VAL A 633 16.58 36.05 11.11
N ARG A 634 16.01 34.86 11.00
CA ARG A 634 15.12 34.45 9.92
C ARG A 634 13.84 33.87 10.52
N HIS A 635 12.70 34.25 9.94
CA HIS A 635 11.39 33.75 10.30
C HIS A 635 10.68 33.14 9.09
N THR A 636 10.01 32.03 9.33
CA THR A 636 9.22 31.30 8.33
C THR A 636 7.75 31.67 8.49
N VAL A 637 7.22 32.49 7.57
CA VAL A 637 5.82 32.90 7.56
C VAL A 637 4.95 31.74 7.09
N THR A 638 5.33 31.14 5.96
CA THR A 638 4.77 29.91 5.40
C THR A 638 5.91 29.02 4.91
N PRO A 639 5.69 27.74 4.56
CA PRO A 639 6.75 26.90 3.98
C PRO A 639 7.40 27.50 2.72
N GLN A 640 6.73 28.44 2.05
CA GLN A 640 7.15 29.07 0.82
C GLN A 640 7.64 30.51 1.01
N LEU A 641 7.45 31.14 2.17
CA LEU A 641 7.71 32.55 2.38
C LEU A 641 8.46 32.79 3.69
N HIS A 642 9.58 33.49 3.60
CA HIS A 642 10.49 33.74 4.71
C HIS A 642 10.98 35.18 4.67
N TRP A 643 11.16 35.79 5.85
CA TRP A 643 11.87 37.06 5.97
C TRP A 643 13.10 36.89 6.85
N GLN A 644 14.10 37.73 6.64
CA GLN A 644 15.30 37.81 7.47
C GLN A 644 15.72 39.26 7.70
N ALA A 645 16.31 39.51 8.86
CA ALA A 645 16.93 40.78 9.22
C ALA A 645 18.35 40.52 9.69
N VAL A 646 19.32 41.32 9.21
CA VAL A 646 20.74 41.16 9.51
C VAL A 646 21.33 42.51 9.87
N ALA A 647 22.13 42.54 10.94
CA ALA A 647 22.99 43.66 11.29
C ALA A 647 24.44 43.26 11.10
N SER A 648 25.26 44.16 10.56
CA SER A 648 26.66 43.90 10.25
C SER A 648 27.57 45.05 10.62
N TYR A 649 28.80 44.70 10.99
CA TYR A 649 29.87 45.63 11.26
C TYR A 649 31.15 45.11 10.59
N GLN A 650 31.87 46.03 9.95
CA GLN A 650 33.15 45.78 9.32
C GLN A 650 34.12 46.87 9.72
N HIS A 651 35.38 46.51 9.94
CA HIS A 651 36.46 47.45 10.21
C HIS A 651 37.71 47.01 9.47
N VAL A 652 38.35 47.96 8.79
CA VAL A 652 39.60 47.77 8.07
C VAL A 652 40.60 48.80 8.59
N SER A 653 41.76 48.33 9.04
CA SER A 653 42.76 49.18 9.71
C SER A 653 43.48 50.14 8.77
N ALA A 654 43.51 49.85 7.48
CA ALA A 654 44.10 50.68 6.44
C ALA A 654 43.48 50.34 5.08
N GLY A 655 43.14 51.35 4.26
CA GLY A 655 42.60 51.13 2.92
C GLY A 655 43.56 50.37 1.99
N SER A 656 43.00 49.46 1.19
CA SER A 656 43.70 48.36 0.50
C SER A 656 44.11 48.60 -0.97
N SER A 657 44.04 49.81 -1.55
CA SER A 657 44.53 49.99 -2.92
C SER A 657 45.23 51.32 -3.23
N ASP A 658 46.38 51.23 -3.92
CA ASP A 658 47.17 52.38 -4.40
C ASP A 658 46.49 53.19 -5.52
N ILE A 659 45.51 52.60 -6.21
CA ILE A 659 44.72 53.30 -7.24
C ILE A 659 43.67 54.22 -6.58
N GLU A 660 42.95 53.74 -5.55
CA GLU A 660 42.09 54.61 -4.74
C GLU A 660 42.91 55.71 -4.05
N ARG A 661 44.10 55.37 -3.51
CA ARG A 661 45.01 56.34 -2.86
C ARG A 661 45.39 57.51 -3.78
N ARG A 662 45.65 57.29 -5.07
CA ARG A 662 46.04 58.34 -6.03
C ARG A 662 44.89 59.26 -6.42
N LEU A 663 43.69 58.72 -6.64
CA LEU A 663 42.50 59.52 -6.95
C LEU A 663 42.02 60.39 -5.77
N LEU A 664 42.28 59.92 -4.53
CA LEU A 664 41.81 60.57 -3.32
C LEU A 664 42.68 61.74 -2.84
N THR A 665 43.93 61.89 -3.31
CA THR A 665 44.95 62.69 -2.61
C THR A 665 45.34 64.04 -3.20
N ARG A 666 45.06 64.41 -4.46
CA ARG A 666 45.62 65.68 -4.97
C ARG A 666 44.68 66.58 -5.77
N GLY A 667 44.51 67.77 -5.20
CA GLY A 667 43.68 68.89 -5.65
C GLY A 667 43.63 70.03 -4.62
N GLU A 668 43.92 69.74 -3.34
CA GLU A 668 44.11 70.72 -2.26
C GLU A 668 45.33 70.32 -1.41
N GLU A 669 46.04 71.29 -0.81
CA GLU A 669 47.22 71.07 0.03
C GLU A 669 46.86 70.22 1.25
N VAL A 670 47.40 69.01 1.33
CA VAL A 670 47.06 68.07 2.41
C VAL A 670 48.32 67.31 2.84
N GLY A 671 48.61 67.31 4.14
CA GLY A 671 49.83 66.76 4.76
C GLY A 671 49.90 65.23 4.83
N ASP A 672 51.11 64.72 5.12
CA ASP A 672 51.53 63.31 5.06
C ASP A 672 50.69 62.30 5.88
N ASP A 673 49.85 62.74 6.82
CA ASP A 673 49.10 61.87 7.76
C ASP A 673 47.85 61.20 7.17
N LEU A 674 47.36 61.61 5.99
CA LEU A 674 46.11 61.09 5.40
C LEU A 674 46.30 59.87 4.48
N MET A 675 47.53 59.42 4.31
CA MET A 675 47.92 58.29 3.44
C MET A 675 47.64 56.90 4.05
N ASN A 676 47.21 56.82 5.32
CA ASN A 676 47.14 55.58 6.12
C ASN A 676 45.81 55.35 6.87
N GLY A 677 44.71 56.05 6.54
CA GLY A 677 43.46 55.94 7.31
C GLY A 677 42.69 54.62 7.07
N GLY A 678 42.21 54.00 8.16
CA GLY A 678 41.27 52.88 8.11
C GLY A 678 39.83 53.32 7.83
N TRP A 679 38.91 52.36 7.80
CA TRP A 679 37.49 52.62 7.70
C TRP A 679 36.65 51.61 8.51
N SER A 680 35.41 51.99 8.80
CA SER A 680 34.42 51.11 9.41
C SER A 680 33.07 51.23 8.71
N ARG A 681 32.33 50.13 8.59
CA ARG A 681 31.02 50.08 7.93
C ARG A 681 30.00 49.39 8.82
N PHE A 682 28.87 50.03 9.03
CA PHE A 682 27.70 49.45 9.67
C PHE A 682 26.59 49.26 8.63
N GLY A 683 25.97 48.09 8.61
CA GLY A 683 24.90 47.73 7.67
C GLY A 683 23.67 47.14 8.37
N LEU A 684 22.50 47.46 7.86
CA LEU A 684 21.22 46.84 8.22
C LEU A 684 20.55 46.33 6.95
N LEU A 685 20.32 45.02 6.89
CA LEU A 685 19.73 44.33 5.76
C LEU A 685 18.38 43.73 6.15
N ALA A 686 17.36 43.98 5.33
CA ALA A 686 16.11 43.23 5.33
C ALA A 686 16.03 42.40 4.03
N ARG A 687 15.68 41.11 4.14
CA ARG A 687 15.45 40.26 2.96
C ARG A 687 14.15 39.47 3.08
N LEU A 688 13.47 39.34 1.96
CA LEU A 688 12.28 38.50 1.75
C LEU A 688 12.62 37.43 0.71
N THR A 689 12.32 36.17 1.01
CA THR A 689 12.50 35.05 0.09
C THR A 689 11.17 34.34 -0.09
N TRP A 690 10.71 34.23 -1.33
CA TRP A 690 9.45 33.62 -1.73
C TRP A 690 9.67 32.53 -2.77
N GLN A 691 9.10 31.35 -2.54
CA GLN A 691 9.15 30.19 -3.42
C GLN A 691 7.73 29.88 -3.92
N PRO A 692 7.25 30.56 -4.97
CA PRO A 692 5.87 30.37 -5.47
C PRO A 692 5.60 28.94 -5.95
N ARG A 693 6.62 28.28 -6.49
CA ARG A 693 6.61 26.90 -6.96
C ARG A 693 7.91 26.21 -6.54
N PRO A 694 7.95 24.87 -6.46
CA PRO A 694 9.17 24.15 -6.13
C PRO A 694 10.36 24.57 -7.00
N GLU A 695 10.12 24.86 -8.28
CA GLU A 695 11.14 25.18 -9.27
C GLU A 695 11.56 26.65 -9.28
N GLU A 696 10.87 27.55 -8.59
CA GLU A 696 11.03 29.00 -8.73
C GLU A 696 11.29 29.66 -7.38
N GLN A 697 12.28 30.55 -7.30
CA GLN A 697 12.57 31.33 -6.09
C GLN A 697 12.81 32.80 -6.43
N LEU A 698 12.18 33.68 -5.65
CA LEU A 698 12.31 35.12 -5.69
C LEU A 698 12.92 35.61 -4.39
N THR A 699 13.95 36.43 -4.47
CA THR A 699 14.59 37.03 -3.30
C THR A 699 14.70 38.54 -3.47
N PHE A 700 14.13 39.29 -2.52
CA PHE A 700 14.25 40.73 -2.45
C PHE A 700 15.10 41.11 -1.23
N SER A 701 16.08 41.99 -1.41
CA SER A 701 17.00 42.46 -0.37
C SER A 701 17.07 43.98 -0.39
N LEU A 702 17.08 44.60 0.78
CA LEU A 702 17.27 46.03 0.97
C LEU A 702 18.26 46.26 2.10
N GLU A 703 19.37 46.93 1.81
CA GLU A 703 20.39 47.30 2.79
C GLU A 703 20.49 48.81 2.93
N ARG A 704 20.60 49.28 4.17
CA ARG A 704 21.07 50.61 4.53
C ARG A 704 22.45 50.48 5.15
N TYR A 705 23.44 51.21 4.64
CA TYR A 705 24.80 51.17 5.21
C TYR A 705 25.39 52.57 5.47
N VAL A 706 26.25 52.66 6.48
CA VAL A 706 27.06 53.84 6.79
C VAL A 706 28.51 53.40 6.93
N ARG A 707 29.37 53.94 6.07
CA ARG A 707 30.82 53.78 6.09
C ARG A 707 31.45 55.07 6.61
N ARG A 708 32.36 54.95 7.58
CA ARG A 708 33.15 56.04 8.14
C ARG A 708 34.60 55.80 7.79
N ASP A 709 35.24 56.78 7.17
CA ASP A 709 36.67 56.75 6.86
C ASP A 709 37.40 57.60 7.90
N GLU A 710 38.56 57.13 8.38
CA GLU A 710 39.36 57.85 9.38
C GLU A 710 40.07 59.07 8.76
N ALA A 711 40.45 58.96 7.49
CA ALA A 711 41.16 59.98 6.72
C ALA A 711 40.26 60.74 5.72
N SER A 712 38.95 60.52 5.70
CA SER A 712 38.08 61.06 4.62
C SER A 712 36.62 61.24 5.04
N VAL A 713 35.83 61.93 4.21
CA VAL A 713 34.37 62.02 4.38
C VAL A 713 33.75 60.66 4.07
N GLY A 714 33.19 60.02 5.10
CA GLY A 714 32.53 58.72 4.97
C GLY A 714 31.33 58.70 4.00
N TYR A 715 30.90 57.48 3.66
CA TYR A 715 29.79 57.22 2.74
C TYR A 715 28.55 56.74 3.48
N HIS A 716 27.38 57.04 2.96
CA HIS A 716 26.14 56.42 3.37
C HIS A 716 25.27 56.15 2.16
N GLY A 717 24.71 54.95 2.10
CA GLY A 717 23.97 54.53 0.93
C GLY A 717 22.87 53.51 1.20
N TRP A 718 22.23 53.16 0.11
CA TRP A 718 21.23 52.11 0.00
C TRP A 718 21.66 51.14 -1.09
N GLY A 719 21.51 49.84 -0.81
CA GLY A 719 21.59 48.79 -1.82
C GLY A 719 20.26 48.05 -1.89
N MET A 720 19.82 47.73 -3.09
CA MET A 720 18.60 46.96 -3.35
C MET A 720 18.94 45.84 -4.33
N ALA A 721 18.56 44.60 -4.00
CA ALA A 721 18.74 43.47 -4.88
C ALA A 721 17.42 42.68 -5.05
N LEU A 722 17.08 42.34 -6.29
CA LEU A 722 16.02 41.42 -6.65
C LEU A 722 16.60 40.28 -7.46
N TRP A 723 16.43 39.06 -6.98
CA TRP A 723 16.90 37.84 -7.63
C TRP A 723 15.73 36.94 -7.99
N TYR A 724 15.78 36.40 -9.19
CA TYR A 724 14.92 35.31 -9.65
C TYR A 724 15.79 34.12 -10.01
N SER A 725 15.52 32.97 -9.43
CA SER A 725 16.12 31.70 -9.83
C SER A 725 15.04 30.70 -10.20
N ARG A 726 15.35 29.88 -11.20
CA ARG A 726 14.47 28.82 -11.67
C ARG A 726 15.26 27.56 -12.04
N SER A 727 14.83 26.40 -11.55
CA SER A 727 15.24 25.11 -12.11
C SER A 727 14.46 24.80 -13.38
N LEU A 728 15.14 24.28 -14.42
CA LEU A 728 14.51 24.00 -15.72
C LEU A 728 13.94 22.59 -15.83
#